data_AF-A0A3A4BLQ7-F1
#
_entry.id   AF-A0A3A4BLQ7-F1
#
_cell.length_a   1.000
_cell.length_b   1.000
_cell.length_c   1.000
_cell.angle_alpha   90.00
_cell.angle_beta   90.00
_cell.angle_gamma   90.00
#
_symmetry.space_group_name_H-M   'P 1'
#
loop_
_entity.id
_entity.type
_entity.pdbx_description
1 polymer ?
#
loop_
_entity_poly.entity_id
_entity_poly.type
_entity_poly.pdbx_seq_one_letter_code
_entity_poly.pdbx_strand_id
1 'polypeptide(L)'
;MTHDMVKDVTNRYWYTIVPRRTLCTHTQLRPTSHRRVNMNRAVIVGLDHYVSAPALQGCEQDAKDMATCLSFDQYDFDSKILLNGQATRSKILQSLSEIAYSEAGGEILLFYFAGHGQVLGQAGHLVTYDSQPFDPGISLSHLAQIMESASLRFRHVVSILDCCHAGAAFTWTGSRPLQSGDIEREVLTVNESRCVLAACRPEQVALELPEGAGGVFTRALTEGLLDAAVNWDGEVTLLSLFEYISEAIPKEFQTPVFKGDIAGTVVLGKGFTPRQGRQIDRGELLQTLAKAHHLVDQYHHLQLRELSERNIRLRQGSKICSAELESIVGWFDETERSLADLRRNQDWVNLTGRVREFRKNLADLSPGEETRYGRVLRHLGHGGYGHVWEIEGADGKLYAMKLFHGNELDDEVKVQRFTNGYHNMRKLQHPRIVRVHSLMHAPFGFVMDAIPGENLRSHIGNDNPELILRLMIDICETVQHAHSQKVKHRDIKPENIIIVRSDDDRFTPYLTDFDLAYHETNRTVTTNIGVGGVINYAAPEQLFEPNAKHSRSETVDVFSLAQLMYFLVTGRDPSGENFDRNKQILTRELGSWIDDRAAAILIDLYTRSTSKTPAERPQSVVEFVTPLRNAESLIHIASGSDQIDEDDLCRRVGHAYAGLKQYTCTEDNCRMTSPSGQIEIIVRLKDVRVNRMAVIEIEFSVIDKIPVPGFKTGKSARESINMRLDKIFPRSSNVRRHPGNKGAYQVFMIMEKVPLDVKGLARITEVISKTVAGIEQW
;
A
#
# COMPACT_ATOMS: atom_id res chain seq x y z
N MET A 1 -18.13 -20.47 -44.45
CA MET A 1 -18.17 -21.40 -43.31
C MET A 1 -19.48 -21.16 -42.59
N THR A 2 -20.23 -22.22 -42.27
CA THR A 2 -21.59 -22.15 -41.74
C THR A 2 -21.64 -21.56 -40.33
N HIS A 3 -22.72 -20.86 -40.02
CA HIS A 3 -22.96 -20.09 -38.79
C HIS A 3 -22.76 -20.91 -37.49
N ASP A 4 -22.89 -22.23 -37.57
CA ASP A 4 -22.72 -23.14 -36.43
C ASP A 4 -21.25 -23.48 -36.11
N MET A 5 -20.31 -23.39 -37.05
CA MET A 5 -18.88 -23.58 -36.73
C MET A 5 -18.26 -22.37 -36.01
N VAL A 6 -18.86 -21.19 -36.11
CA VAL A 6 -18.38 -19.99 -35.42
C VAL A 6 -18.76 -20.02 -33.94
N LYS A 7 -19.93 -20.58 -33.58
CA LYS A 7 -20.40 -20.69 -32.19
C LYS A 7 -19.59 -21.69 -31.35
N ASP A 8 -19.10 -22.76 -31.96
CA ASP A 8 -18.39 -23.83 -31.23
C ASP A 8 -16.92 -23.48 -30.95
N VAL A 9 -16.33 -22.57 -31.73
CA VAL A 9 -14.95 -22.08 -31.52
C VAL A 9 -14.91 -20.84 -30.63
N THR A 10 -15.88 -19.92 -30.70
CA THR A 10 -15.97 -18.77 -29.78
C THR A 10 -16.22 -19.21 -28.33
N ASN A 11 -16.97 -20.28 -28.10
CA ASN A 11 -17.18 -20.82 -26.75
C ASN A 11 -15.92 -21.43 -26.10
N ARG A 12 -14.91 -21.87 -26.87
CA ARG A 12 -13.66 -22.41 -26.31
C ARG A 12 -12.59 -21.38 -26.00
N TYR A 13 -12.62 -20.22 -26.65
CA TYR A 13 -11.61 -19.16 -26.45
C TYR A 13 -12.05 -18.06 -25.47
N TRP A 14 -13.35 -17.84 -25.28
CA TRP A 14 -13.85 -16.68 -24.51
C TRP A 14 -14.39 -17.01 -23.10
N TYR A 15 -14.55 -18.28 -22.73
CA TYR A 15 -15.03 -18.67 -21.38
C TYR A 15 -13.94 -18.70 -20.29
N THR A 16 -12.72 -18.26 -20.58
CA THR A 16 -11.62 -18.23 -19.59
C THR A 16 -11.12 -16.82 -19.27
N ILE A 17 -11.88 -15.78 -19.63
CA ILE A 17 -11.48 -14.39 -19.43
C ILE A 17 -12.15 -13.80 -18.18
N VAL A 18 -11.28 -13.42 -17.24
CA VAL A 18 -11.40 -12.53 -16.08
C VAL A 18 -12.78 -11.86 -15.88
N PRO A 19 -13.41 -11.98 -14.68
CA PRO A 19 -14.67 -11.29 -14.40
C PRO A 19 -14.51 -9.77 -14.52
N ARG A 20 -15.54 -9.11 -15.06
CA ARG A 20 -15.65 -7.64 -15.21
C ARG A 20 -15.08 -6.93 -13.97
N ARG A 21 -13.97 -6.19 -14.13
CA ARG A 21 -13.58 -5.16 -13.16
C ARG A 21 -14.68 -4.10 -13.17
N THR A 22 -15.38 -3.98 -12.05
CA THR A 22 -16.39 -2.94 -11.82
C THR A 22 -15.75 -1.57 -12.02
N LEU A 23 -16.23 -0.81 -13.00
CA LEU A 23 -15.90 0.60 -13.18
C LEU A 23 -16.19 1.33 -11.87
N CYS A 24 -15.17 1.88 -11.23
CA CYS A 24 -15.30 2.72 -10.05
C CYS A 24 -16.18 3.93 -10.39
N THR A 25 -17.32 4.03 -9.73
CA THR A 25 -18.18 5.22 -9.75
C THR A 25 -17.49 6.35 -8.97
N HIS A 26 -16.71 7.17 -9.66
CA HIS A 26 -16.32 8.51 -9.18
C HIS A 26 -17.08 9.57 -9.97
N THR A 27 -18.34 9.79 -9.59
CA THR A 27 -19.08 11.00 -9.96
C THR A 27 -18.70 12.10 -8.96
N GLN A 28 -17.70 12.91 -9.31
CA GLN A 28 -17.55 14.26 -8.75
C GLN A 28 -17.77 15.28 -9.86
N LEU A 29 -18.94 15.92 -9.83
CA LEU A 29 -19.25 17.12 -10.60
C LEU A 29 -18.28 18.24 -10.21
N ARG A 30 -17.55 18.80 -11.18
CA ARG A 30 -16.77 20.04 -10.99
C ARG A 30 -17.62 21.28 -11.29
N PRO A 31 -17.49 22.38 -10.52
CA PRO A 31 -17.89 23.71 -10.96
C PRO A 31 -16.77 24.38 -11.79
N THR A 32 -17.15 25.51 -12.38
CA THR A 32 -16.73 26.06 -13.68
C THR A 32 -15.44 26.89 -13.74
N SER A 33 -14.95 26.99 -14.99
CA SER A 33 -14.30 28.15 -15.64
C SER A 33 -12.77 28.35 -15.54
N HIS A 34 -12.06 27.80 -16.53
CA HIS A 34 -10.97 28.51 -17.21
C HIS A 34 -11.00 28.13 -18.70
N ARG A 35 -11.13 29.15 -19.59
CA ARG A 35 -11.02 28.99 -21.05
C ARG A 35 -9.61 28.48 -21.39
N ARG A 36 -9.49 27.18 -21.72
CA ARG A 36 -8.28 26.58 -22.31
C ARG A 36 -8.34 26.74 -23.84
N VAL A 37 -7.25 27.23 -24.44
CA VAL A 37 -7.24 27.71 -25.83
C VAL A 37 -6.94 26.61 -26.87
N ASN A 38 -6.44 25.43 -26.49
CA ASN A 38 -6.28 24.29 -27.41
C ASN A 38 -6.78 23.01 -26.71
N MET A 39 -7.99 22.55 -27.00
CA MET A 39 -8.52 21.28 -26.49
C MET A 39 -8.68 20.26 -27.64
N ASN A 40 -8.42 18.99 -27.35
CA ASN A 40 -8.71 17.89 -28.26
C ASN A 40 -10.23 17.74 -28.41
N ARG A 41 -10.71 17.42 -29.62
CA ARG A 41 -12.15 17.25 -29.87
C ARG A 41 -12.45 15.87 -30.40
N ALA A 42 -13.53 15.27 -29.91
CA ALA A 42 -14.02 13.99 -30.40
C ALA A 42 -15.50 14.07 -30.80
N VAL A 43 -15.85 13.38 -31.89
CA VAL A 43 -17.24 13.09 -32.26
C VAL A 43 -17.40 11.58 -32.24
N ILE A 44 -18.26 11.09 -31.35
CA ILE A 44 -18.44 9.66 -31.07
C ILE A 44 -19.87 9.28 -31.44
N VAL A 45 -20.02 8.28 -32.31
CA VAL A 45 -21.31 7.81 -32.81
C VAL A 45 -21.48 6.32 -32.48
N GLY A 46 -22.61 5.98 -31.86
CA GLY A 46 -23.00 4.59 -31.55
C GLY A 46 -24.45 4.32 -31.93
N LEU A 47 -24.69 3.26 -32.69
CA LEU A 47 -26.01 2.94 -33.26
C LEU A 47 -26.38 1.46 -33.03
N ASP A 48 -27.35 1.22 -32.15
CA ASP A 48 -27.98 -0.09 -31.95
C ASP A 48 -29.31 -0.19 -32.71
N HIS A 49 -30.03 0.93 -32.84
CA HIS A 49 -31.34 0.98 -33.50
C HIS A 49 -31.30 1.74 -34.82
N TYR A 50 -32.04 1.25 -35.82
CA TYR A 50 -32.11 1.82 -37.16
C TYR A 50 -33.55 1.82 -37.68
N VAL A 51 -33.87 2.75 -38.59
CA VAL A 51 -35.19 2.82 -39.24
C VAL A 51 -35.37 1.73 -40.30
N SER A 52 -34.34 1.43 -41.08
CA SER A 52 -34.42 0.48 -42.22
C SER A 52 -33.38 -0.63 -42.22
N ALA A 53 -32.51 -0.71 -41.20
CA ALA A 53 -31.47 -1.72 -41.05
C ALA A 53 -31.70 -2.62 -39.81
N PRO A 54 -31.10 -3.82 -39.74
CA PRO A 54 -31.21 -4.69 -38.58
C PRO A 54 -30.63 -4.03 -37.32
N ALA A 55 -31.30 -4.18 -36.18
CA ALA A 55 -30.77 -3.70 -34.91
C ALA A 55 -29.50 -4.45 -34.50
N LEU A 56 -28.55 -3.73 -33.92
CA LEU A 56 -27.32 -4.24 -33.31
C LEU A 56 -27.45 -4.24 -31.78
N GLN A 57 -26.53 -4.91 -31.10
CA GLN A 57 -26.51 -4.95 -29.64
C GLN A 57 -25.10 -4.64 -29.12
N GLY A 58 -24.88 -3.42 -28.65
CA GLY A 58 -23.67 -3.04 -27.92
C GLY A 58 -22.91 -1.85 -28.50
N CYS A 59 -23.24 -1.39 -29.70
CA CYS A 59 -22.63 -0.19 -30.31
C CYS A 59 -22.93 1.09 -29.53
N GLU A 60 -24.09 1.18 -28.86
CA GLU A 60 -24.38 2.28 -27.94
C GLU A 60 -23.44 2.27 -26.72
N GLN A 61 -23.14 1.07 -26.20
CA GLN A 61 -22.26 0.89 -25.06
C GLN A 61 -20.80 1.15 -25.44
N ASP A 62 -20.37 0.66 -26.60
CA ASP A 62 -19.05 0.91 -27.20
C ASP A 62 -18.74 2.41 -27.31
N ALA A 63 -19.71 3.21 -27.78
CA ALA A 63 -19.58 4.66 -27.84
C ALA A 63 -19.45 5.31 -26.44
N LYS A 64 -20.19 4.82 -25.43
CA LYS A 64 -20.08 5.33 -24.06
C LYS A 64 -18.74 4.98 -23.41
N ASP A 65 -18.23 3.78 -23.66
CA ASP A 65 -16.95 3.32 -23.12
C ASP A 65 -15.79 4.11 -23.75
N MET A 66 -15.84 4.35 -25.06
CA MET A 66 -14.89 5.21 -25.76
C MET A 66 -14.91 6.65 -25.21
N ALA A 67 -16.09 7.24 -25.02
CA ALA A 67 -16.22 8.58 -24.46
C ALA A 67 -15.69 8.68 -23.03
N THR A 68 -15.90 7.62 -22.24
CA THR A 68 -15.36 7.54 -20.87
C THR A 68 -13.83 7.53 -20.89
N CYS A 69 -13.21 6.70 -21.74
CA CYS A 69 -11.75 6.64 -21.87
C CYS A 69 -11.14 7.97 -22.31
N LEU A 70 -11.76 8.64 -23.29
CA LEU A 70 -11.26 9.92 -23.79
C LEU A 70 -11.46 11.11 -22.83
N SER A 71 -12.32 10.95 -21.82
CA SER A 71 -12.57 11.98 -20.80
C SER A 71 -11.56 12.01 -19.66
N PHE A 72 -10.65 11.04 -19.58
CA PHE A 72 -9.59 11.05 -18.58
C PHE A 72 -8.62 12.22 -18.77
N ASP A 73 -8.06 12.71 -17.65
CA ASP A 73 -7.13 13.86 -17.62
C ASP A 73 -5.89 13.65 -18.52
N GLN A 74 -5.50 12.39 -18.79
CA GLN A 74 -4.39 12.01 -19.66
C GLN A 74 -4.67 12.23 -21.16
N TYR A 75 -5.95 12.29 -21.55
CA TYR A 75 -6.42 12.43 -22.95
C TYR A 75 -7.06 13.80 -23.21
N ASP A 76 -7.80 14.36 -22.24
CA ASP A 76 -8.40 15.71 -22.22
C ASP A 76 -9.22 16.05 -23.50
N PHE A 77 -10.06 15.10 -23.98
CA PHE A 77 -10.95 15.33 -25.13
C PHE A 77 -12.31 15.90 -24.73
N ASP A 78 -12.73 16.95 -25.42
CA ASP A 78 -14.12 17.42 -25.44
C ASP A 78 -14.92 16.58 -26.45
N SER A 79 -15.75 15.67 -25.93
CA SER A 79 -16.42 14.63 -26.71
C SER A 79 -17.91 14.91 -26.93
N LYS A 80 -18.35 15.00 -28.19
CA LYS A 80 -19.76 15.07 -28.58
C LYS A 80 -20.26 13.67 -28.93
N ILE A 81 -21.18 13.14 -28.12
CA ILE A 81 -21.73 11.78 -28.26
C ILE A 81 -23.08 11.83 -28.97
N LEU A 82 -23.26 11.04 -30.03
CA LEU A 82 -24.51 10.89 -30.77
C LEU A 82 -24.95 9.42 -30.74
N LEU A 83 -26.08 9.13 -30.09
CA LEU A 83 -26.58 7.76 -29.92
C LEU A 83 -27.95 7.58 -30.59
N ASN A 84 -28.15 6.43 -31.26
CA ASN A 84 -29.43 5.99 -31.81
C ASN A 84 -30.18 7.12 -32.54
N GLY A 85 -31.39 7.49 -32.09
CA GLY A 85 -32.23 8.53 -32.71
C GLY A 85 -31.60 9.93 -32.78
N GLN A 86 -30.44 10.16 -32.16
CA GLN A 86 -29.67 11.39 -32.27
C GLN A 86 -28.60 11.32 -33.38
N ALA A 87 -28.20 10.12 -33.79
CA ALA A 87 -27.20 9.85 -34.82
C ALA A 87 -27.82 9.78 -36.22
N THR A 88 -28.56 10.83 -36.60
CA THR A 88 -29.05 11.02 -37.97
C THR A 88 -27.96 11.58 -38.88
N ARG A 89 -28.06 11.34 -40.19
CA ARG A 89 -27.13 11.85 -41.20
C ARG A 89 -26.88 13.35 -41.03
N SER A 90 -27.95 14.14 -40.91
CA SER A 90 -27.85 15.59 -40.76
C SER A 90 -27.14 16.01 -39.47
N LYS A 91 -27.41 15.36 -38.33
CA LYS A 91 -26.81 15.74 -37.03
C LYS A 91 -25.33 15.37 -36.92
N ILE A 92 -24.94 14.22 -37.48
CA ILE A 92 -23.53 13.81 -37.54
C ILE A 92 -22.74 14.77 -38.43
N LEU A 93 -23.24 15.04 -39.64
CA LEU A 93 -22.60 15.99 -40.58
C LEU A 93 -22.56 17.40 -40.02
N GLN A 94 -23.63 17.86 -39.38
CA GLN A 94 -23.66 19.16 -38.71
C GLN A 94 -22.59 19.23 -37.61
N SER A 95 -22.48 18.20 -36.77
CA SER A 95 -21.51 18.18 -35.67
C SER A 95 -20.06 18.19 -36.16
N LEU A 96 -19.76 17.42 -37.21
CA LEU A 96 -18.43 17.41 -37.82
C LEU A 96 -18.14 18.74 -38.54
N SER A 97 -19.12 19.31 -39.25
CA SER A 97 -18.97 20.58 -39.98
C SER A 97 -18.83 21.76 -39.03
N GLU A 98 -19.58 21.78 -37.92
CA GLU A 98 -19.44 22.79 -36.87
C GLU A 98 -18.02 22.83 -36.33
N ILE A 99 -17.39 21.66 -36.13
CA ILE A 99 -16.01 21.58 -35.66
C ILE A 99 -15.02 21.94 -36.78
N ALA A 100 -15.20 21.36 -37.98
CA ALA A 100 -14.31 21.55 -39.13
C ALA A 100 -14.25 23.00 -39.64
N TYR A 101 -15.37 23.73 -39.56
CA TYR A 101 -15.49 25.11 -40.03
C TYR A 101 -15.56 26.16 -38.89
N SER A 102 -15.37 25.76 -37.64
CA SER A 102 -15.27 26.73 -36.53
C SER A 102 -13.95 27.51 -36.56
N GLU A 103 -13.95 28.71 -35.96
CA GLU A 103 -12.73 29.52 -35.77
C GLU A 103 -11.78 28.94 -34.69
N ALA A 104 -12.22 27.93 -33.93
CA ALA A 104 -11.45 27.33 -32.84
C ALA A 104 -10.71 26.07 -33.30
N GLY A 105 -9.39 26.14 -33.41
CA GLY A 105 -8.52 24.99 -33.70
C GLY A 105 -8.19 24.13 -32.47
N GLY A 106 -7.44 23.05 -32.69
CA GLY A 106 -6.97 22.14 -31.63
C GLY A 106 -5.86 21.21 -32.11
N GLU A 107 -5.34 20.37 -31.22
CA GLU A 107 -4.27 19.42 -31.55
C GLU A 107 -4.83 18.21 -32.32
N ILE A 108 -5.87 17.55 -31.78
CA ILE A 108 -6.44 16.32 -32.35
C ILE A 108 -7.96 16.46 -32.56
N LEU A 109 -8.42 16.10 -33.75
CA LEU A 109 -9.82 15.79 -34.04
C LEU A 109 -9.98 14.28 -34.22
N LEU A 110 -10.78 13.64 -33.36
CA LEU A 110 -11.08 12.21 -33.40
C LEU A 110 -12.54 11.97 -33.79
N PHE A 111 -12.77 11.20 -34.85
CA PHE A 111 -14.10 10.69 -35.20
C PHE A 111 -14.16 9.20 -34.90
N TYR A 112 -15.10 8.78 -34.06
CA TYR A 112 -15.35 7.39 -33.73
C TYR A 112 -16.76 6.99 -34.18
N PHE A 113 -16.87 5.86 -34.89
CA PHE A 113 -18.15 5.32 -35.34
C PHE A 113 -18.24 3.82 -35.03
N ALA A 114 -19.28 3.42 -34.31
CA ALA A 114 -19.69 2.04 -34.09
C ALA A 114 -21.09 1.78 -34.66
N GLY A 115 -21.21 0.81 -35.55
CA GLY A 115 -22.49 0.42 -36.17
C GLY A 115 -22.35 -0.27 -37.52
N HIS A 116 -23.45 -0.35 -38.29
CA HIS A 116 -23.42 -0.94 -39.63
C HIS A 116 -22.62 -0.12 -40.64
N GLY A 117 -21.85 -0.84 -41.47
CA GLY A 117 -21.25 -0.31 -42.69
C GLY A 117 -21.75 -1.09 -43.89
N GLN A 118 -22.04 -0.39 -44.99
CA GLN A 118 -22.59 -0.97 -46.21
C GLN A 118 -21.82 -0.50 -47.43
N VAL A 119 -21.63 -1.37 -48.42
CA VAL A 119 -21.07 -1.00 -49.73
C VAL A 119 -22.21 -0.85 -50.73
N LEU A 120 -22.31 0.32 -51.34
CA LEU A 120 -23.26 0.60 -52.42
C LEU A 120 -22.44 0.93 -53.69
N GLY A 121 -22.48 0.02 -54.68
CA GLY A 121 -21.61 0.11 -55.86
C GLY A 121 -20.14 -0.13 -55.51
N GLN A 122 -19.28 0.88 -55.72
CA GLN A 122 -17.85 0.87 -55.32
C GLN A 122 -17.55 1.76 -54.11
N ALA A 123 -18.57 2.36 -53.48
CA ALA A 123 -18.40 3.29 -52.38
C ALA A 123 -18.92 2.70 -51.05
N GLY A 124 -18.08 2.73 -50.02
CA GLY A 124 -18.47 2.38 -48.66
C GLY A 124 -19.23 3.52 -47.97
N HIS A 125 -20.23 3.16 -47.18
CA HIS A 125 -21.12 4.05 -46.46
C HIS A 125 -21.25 3.64 -45.00
N LEU A 126 -21.30 4.65 -44.11
CA LEU A 126 -21.71 4.49 -42.73
C LEU A 126 -23.24 4.56 -42.67
N VAL A 127 -23.85 3.53 -42.09
CA VAL A 127 -25.31 3.46 -41.99
C VAL A 127 -25.77 4.34 -40.83
N THR A 128 -26.63 5.34 -41.11
CA THR A 128 -27.15 6.24 -40.07
C THR A 128 -28.54 5.80 -39.59
N TYR A 129 -28.99 6.36 -38.45
CA TYR A 129 -30.29 6.03 -37.86
C TYR A 129 -31.45 6.19 -38.86
N ASP A 130 -31.41 7.27 -39.65
CA ASP A 130 -32.38 7.69 -40.65
C ASP A 130 -32.20 7.05 -42.04
N SER A 131 -31.37 6.00 -42.14
CA SER A 131 -31.12 5.27 -43.38
C SER A 131 -32.41 4.84 -44.09
N GLN A 132 -32.37 4.82 -45.42
CA GLN A 132 -33.44 4.36 -46.30
C GLN A 132 -32.90 3.34 -47.32
N PRO A 133 -33.76 2.53 -47.95
CA PRO A 133 -33.36 1.72 -49.09
C PRO A 133 -32.70 2.60 -50.17
N PHE A 134 -31.46 2.25 -50.57
CA PHE A 134 -30.61 3.00 -51.52
C PHE A 134 -30.04 4.34 -51.03
N ASP A 135 -30.31 4.75 -49.79
CA ASP A 135 -29.62 5.85 -49.10
C ASP A 135 -29.17 5.39 -47.70
N PRO A 136 -28.04 4.69 -47.60
CA PRO A 136 -27.58 4.13 -46.34
C PRO A 136 -27.18 5.22 -45.33
N GLY A 137 -26.86 6.45 -45.76
CA GLY A 137 -26.46 7.53 -44.85
C GLY A 137 -25.26 8.34 -45.33
N ILE A 138 -24.11 8.21 -44.67
CA ILE A 138 -22.92 9.03 -44.94
C ILE A 138 -21.92 8.21 -45.76
N SER A 139 -21.58 8.68 -46.97
CA SER A 139 -20.48 8.03 -47.72
C SER A 139 -19.13 8.33 -47.07
N LEU A 140 -18.23 7.35 -47.11
CA LEU A 140 -16.88 7.51 -46.62
C LEU A 140 -16.09 8.57 -47.40
N SER A 141 -16.44 8.82 -48.67
CA SER A 141 -15.87 9.92 -49.47
C SER A 141 -16.31 11.30 -48.98
N HIS A 142 -17.56 11.45 -48.54
CA HIS A 142 -18.06 12.71 -47.99
C HIS A 142 -17.46 12.96 -46.60
N LEU A 143 -17.35 11.92 -45.75
CA LEU A 143 -16.65 12.01 -44.47
C LEU A 143 -15.19 12.45 -44.67
N ALA A 144 -14.50 11.84 -45.63
CA ALA A 144 -13.13 12.18 -46.00
C ALA A 144 -12.96 13.67 -46.38
N GLN A 145 -13.88 14.26 -47.14
CA GLN A 145 -13.84 15.68 -47.53
C GLN A 145 -14.01 16.62 -46.32
N ILE A 146 -14.88 16.25 -45.37
CA ILE A 146 -15.09 17.02 -44.14
C ILE A 146 -13.84 16.94 -43.25
N MET A 147 -13.27 15.74 -43.10
CA MET A 147 -12.05 15.52 -42.35
C MET A 147 -10.85 16.24 -42.99
N GLU A 148 -10.79 16.30 -44.32
CA GLU A 148 -9.80 17.11 -45.06
C GLU A 148 -10.02 18.62 -44.83
N SER A 149 -11.25 19.09 -44.74
CA SER A 149 -11.54 20.49 -44.40
C SER A 149 -11.13 20.81 -42.96
N ALA A 150 -11.38 19.90 -42.02
CA ALA A 150 -10.97 20.04 -40.61
C ALA A 150 -9.46 20.04 -40.44
N SER A 151 -8.76 19.34 -41.33
CA SER A 151 -7.32 19.19 -41.29
C SER A 151 -6.62 20.55 -41.32
N LEU A 152 -7.12 21.54 -42.07
CA LEU A 152 -6.63 22.92 -42.09
C LEU A 152 -6.55 23.63 -40.72
N ARG A 153 -7.17 23.08 -39.66
CA ARG A 153 -7.31 23.70 -38.33
C ARG A 153 -6.88 22.77 -37.18
N PHE A 154 -6.75 21.47 -37.44
CA PHE A 154 -6.30 20.48 -36.48
C PHE A 154 -4.99 19.83 -36.96
N ARG A 155 -4.00 19.74 -36.07
CA ARG A 155 -2.68 19.17 -36.40
C ARG A 155 -2.78 17.70 -36.81
N HIS A 156 -3.62 16.95 -36.11
CA HIS A 156 -3.91 15.55 -36.39
C HIS A 156 -5.42 15.31 -36.53
N VAL A 157 -5.81 14.60 -37.59
CA VAL A 157 -7.19 14.17 -37.83
C VAL A 157 -7.25 12.65 -37.90
N VAL A 158 -8.01 12.04 -37.01
CA VAL A 158 -8.05 10.59 -36.80
C VAL A 158 -9.49 10.08 -36.91
N SER A 159 -9.71 9.06 -37.74
CA SER A 159 -10.98 8.34 -37.84
C SER A 159 -10.82 6.91 -37.35
N ILE A 160 -11.64 6.49 -36.38
CA ILE A 160 -11.70 5.12 -35.87
C ILE A 160 -13.07 4.54 -36.23
N LEU A 161 -13.08 3.46 -37.01
CA LEU A 161 -14.30 2.88 -37.57
C LEU A 161 -14.47 1.42 -37.14
N ASP A 162 -15.43 1.18 -36.24
CA ASP A 162 -15.90 -0.15 -35.84
C ASP A 162 -17.20 -0.50 -36.60
N CYS A 163 -17.04 -0.80 -37.89
CA CYS A 163 -18.16 -1.18 -38.76
C CYS A 163 -17.73 -2.18 -39.85
N CYS A 164 -18.71 -2.93 -40.37
CA CYS A 164 -18.50 -3.86 -41.48
C CYS A 164 -18.00 -3.12 -42.73
N HIS A 165 -17.05 -3.71 -43.45
CA HIS A 165 -16.46 -3.11 -44.65
C HIS A 165 -15.80 -1.73 -44.44
N ALA A 166 -15.43 -1.37 -43.19
CA ALA A 166 -14.69 -0.12 -42.89
C ALA A 166 -13.40 0.03 -43.72
N GLY A 167 -12.84 -1.10 -44.17
CA GLY A 167 -11.76 -1.21 -45.14
C GLY A 167 -12.01 -0.60 -46.53
N ALA A 168 -13.23 -0.18 -46.86
CA ALA A 168 -13.55 0.50 -48.12
C ALA A 168 -13.27 2.02 -48.08
N ALA A 169 -12.99 2.59 -46.90
CA ALA A 169 -12.59 4.00 -46.73
C ALA A 169 -11.22 4.33 -47.36
N PHE A 170 -10.54 3.32 -47.89
CA PHE A 170 -9.12 3.31 -48.24
C PHE A 170 -8.79 3.94 -49.59
N THR A 171 -9.80 4.27 -50.41
CA THR A 171 -9.66 5.03 -51.68
C THR A 171 -9.32 6.52 -51.47
N TRP A 172 -9.37 7.01 -50.23
CA TRP A 172 -9.09 8.40 -49.80
C TRP A 172 -7.63 8.86 -49.96
N THR A 173 -6.68 7.94 -50.14
CA THR A 173 -5.24 8.22 -50.01
C THR A 173 -4.48 8.30 -51.34
N GLY A 174 -5.20 8.44 -52.47
CA GLY A 174 -4.58 8.71 -53.77
C GLY A 174 -4.18 10.18 -53.91
N SER A 175 -2.88 10.42 -54.06
CA SER A 175 -2.27 11.74 -54.29
C SER A 175 -2.95 12.50 -55.43
N ARG A 176 -3.24 13.79 -55.21
CA ARG A 176 -3.76 14.72 -56.21
C ARG A 176 -2.78 14.82 -57.40
N PRO A 177 -3.21 14.74 -58.67
CA PRO A 177 -2.39 15.21 -59.78
C PRO A 177 -2.36 16.74 -59.73
N LEU A 178 -1.18 17.32 -59.55
CA LEU A 178 -0.97 18.77 -59.56
C LEU A 178 -1.48 19.37 -60.88
N GLN A 179 -2.32 20.40 -60.79
CA GLN A 179 -2.65 21.22 -61.96
C GLN A 179 -1.72 22.43 -62.01
N SER A 180 -1.46 22.94 -63.21
CA SER A 180 -0.50 24.01 -63.48
C SER A 180 -0.78 25.32 -62.71
N GLY A 181 -1.98 25.49 -62.13
CA GLY A 181 -2.33 26.62 -61.27
C GLY A 181 -1.93 26.47 -59.79
N ASP A 182 -1.47 25.29 -59.36
CA ASP A 182 -1.02 25.02 -57.98
C ASP A 182 0.44 25.50 -57.74
N ILE A 183 1.12 26.06 -58.75
CA ILE A 183 2.50 26.55 -58.66
C ILE A 183 2.57 28.03 -58.22
N GLU A 184 1.48 28.80 -58.36
CA GLU A 184 1.45 30.25 -58.08
C GLU A 184 0.82 30.65 -56.74
N ARG A 185 0.35 29.68 -55.94
CA ARG A 185 0.02 29.91 -54.53
C ARG A 185 0.97 29.08 -53.71
N GLU A 186 1.75 29.71 -52.82
CA GLU A 186 2.49 29.02 -51.77
C GLU A 186 1.59 27.94 -51.15
N VAL A 187 1.88 26.69 -51.48
CA VAL A 187 1.22 25.54 -50.88
C VAL A 187 1.74 25.51 -49.45
N LEU A 188 1.02 26.17 -48.54
CA LEU A 188 1.11 25.87 -47.12
C LEU A 188 0.91 24.37 -47.00
N THR A 189 1.89 23.65 -46.48
CA THR A 189 1.76 22.23 -46.16
C THR A 189 0.64 22.08 -45.14
N VAL A 190 -0.52 21.66 -45.64
CA VAL A 190 -1.74 21.44 -44.88
C VAL A 190 -1.55 20.13 -44.10
N ASN A 191 -1.02 20.28 -42.88
CA ASN A 191 -1.05 19.40 -41.70
C ASN A 191 -0.13 18.18 -41.65
N GLU A 192 0.15 17.75 -40.41
CA GLU A 192 1.14 16.73 -40.12
C GLU A 192 0.58 15.30 -40.15
N SER A 193 -0.68 15.02 -39.78
CA SER A 193 -1.17 13.62 -39.87
C SER A 193 -2.65 13.43 -40.12
N ARG A 194 -2.98 12.50 -41.03
CA ARG A 194 -4.35 12.11 -41.40
C ARG A 194 -4.47 10.60 -41.41
N CYS A 195 -5.20 10.03 -40.45
CA CYS A 195 -5.20 8.58 -40.19
C CYS A 195 -6.60 7.98 -40.14
N VAL A 196 -6.73 6.75 -40.65
CA VAL A 196 -7.89 5.87 -40.44
C VAL A 196 -7.43 4.59 -39.78
N LEU A 197 -8.08 4.24 -38.67
CA LEU A 197 -8.00 2.94 -38.01
C LEU A 197 -9.36 2.24 -38.17
N ALA A 198 -9.37 1.09 -38.83
CA ALA A 198 -10.58 0.34 -39.16
C ALA A 198 -10.56 -1.05 -38.53
N ALA A 199 -11.72 -1.52 -38.06
CA ALA A 199 -11.86 -2.82 -37.39
C ALA A 199 -11.57 -4.03 -38.30
N CYS A 200 -11.84 -3.91 -39.60
CA CYS A 200 -11.70 -5.02 -40.54
C CYS A 200 -11.33 -4.57 -41.98
N ARG A 201 -10.83 -5.51 -42.79
CA ARG A 201 -10.57 -5.32 -44.24
C ARG A 201 -11.88 -5.14 -45.01
N PRO A 202 -11.86 -4.56 -46.24
CA PRO A 202 -13.10 -4.31 -46.99
C PRO A 202 -13.90 -5.58 -47.31
N GLU A 203 -13.23 -6.73 -47.38
CA GLU A 203 -13.82 -8.05 -47.65
C GLU A 203 -14.41 -8.73 -46.38
N GLN A 204 -14.24 -8.13 -45.20
CA GLN A 204 -14.53 -8.74 -43.89
C GLN A 204 -15.68 -8.01 -43.15
N VAL A 205 -16.27 -8.73 -42.18
CA VAL A 205 -17.35 -8.25 -41.31
C VAL A 205 -16.75 -8.00 -39.92
N ALA A 206 -17.19 -6.96 -39.22
CA ALA A 206 -16.81 -6.71 -37.82
C ALA A 206 -17.61 -7.65 -36.89
N LEU A 207 -16.97 -8.21 -35.87
CA LEU A 207 -17.58 -9.21 -34.98
C LEU A 207 -17.97 -8.61 -33.62
N GLU A 208 -19.15 -8.98 -33.14
CA GLU A 208 -19.67 -8.65 -31.80
C GLU A 208 -19.53 -9.86 -30.85
N LEU A 209 -19.33 -9.58 -29.56
CA LEU A 209 -19.29 -10.62 -28.52
C LEU A 209 -20.71 -11.13 -28.18
N PRO A 210 -20.87 -12.40 -27.74
CA PRO A 210 -22.16 -12.92 -27.27
C PRO A 210 -22.73 -12.09 -26.11
N GLU A 211 -24.07 -12.06 -25.99
CA GLU A 211 -24.81 -11.43 -24.88
C GLU A 211 -24.68 -9.89 -24.74
N GLY A 212 -24.45 -9.17 -25.84
CA GLY A 212 -24.49 -7.70 -25.86
C GLY A 212 -23.31 -7.03 -25.13
N ALA A 213 -22.16 -7.70 -25.11
CA ALA A 213 -20.94 -7.24 -24.43
C ALA A 213 -20.07 -6.28 -25.27
N GLY A 214 -20.56 -5.77 -26.40
CA GLY A 214 -19.87 -4.81 -27.28
C GLY A 214 -19.04 -5.47 -28.39
N GLY A 215 -18.42 -4.63 -29.22
CA GLY A 215 -17.55 -5.03 -30.33
C GLY A 215 -16.20 -5.59 -29.87
N VAL A 216 -15.73 -6.66 -30.52
CA VAL A 216 -14.40 -7.26 -30.21
C VAL A 216 -13.26 -6.25 -30.44
N PHE A 217 -13.43 -5.38 -31.45
CA PHE A 217 -12.47 -4.33 -31.76
C PHE A 217 -12.48 -3.20 -30.71
N THR A 218 -13.66 -2.70 -30.35
CA THR A 218 -13.80 -1.63 -29.36
C THR A 218 -13.30 -2.03 -27.97
N ARG A 219 -13.49 -3.30 -27.59
CA ARG A 219 -12.91 -3.83 -26.36
C ARG A 219 -11.38 -3.75 -26.36
N ALA A 220 -10.72 -4.24 -27.41
CA ALA A 220 -9.26 -4.16 -27.52
C ALA A 220 -8.76 -2.70 -27.58
N LEU A 221 -9.53 -1.83 -28.23
CA LEU A 221 -9.25 -0.38 -28.32
C LEU A 221 -9.31 0.29 -26.94
N THR A 222 -10.35 0.05 -26.16
CA THR A 222 -10.53 0.64 -24.82
C THR A 222 -9.52 0.07 -23.81
N GLU A 223 -9.21 -1.22 -23.86
CA GLU A 223 -8.12 -1.83 -23.06
C GLU A 223 -6.75 -1.22 -23.39
N GLY A 224 -6.50 -0.96 -24.68
CA GLY A 224 -5.32 -0.24 -25.17
C GLY A 224 -5.22 1.17 -24.61
N LEU A 225 -6.31 1.94 -24.65
CA LEU A 225 -6.37 3.32 -24.14
C LEU A 225 -6.26 3.41 -22.61
N LEU A 226 -6.59 2.37 -21.86
CA LEU A 226 -6.50 2.41 -20.40
C LEU A 226 -5.07 2.26 -19.88
N ASP A 227 -4.29 1.32 -20.43
CA ASP A 227 -2.90 1.05 -19.99
C ASP A 227 -2.11 0.17 -20.97
N ALA A 228 -2.79 -0.71 -21.72
CA ALA A 228 -2.09 -1.76 -22.44
C ALA A 228 -1.21 -1.24 -23.60
N ALA A 229 -1.58 -0.12 -24.22
CA ALA A 229 -0.87 0.50 -25.33
C ALA A 229 0.13 1.61 -24.94
N VAL A 230 0.33 1.86 -23.64
CA VAL A 230 1.30 2.85 -23.13
C VAL A 230 2.70 2.45 -23.55
N ASN A 231 3.51 3.39 -24.06
CA ASN A 231 4.89 3.16 -24.53
C ASN A 231 5.96 3.44 -23.44
N TRP A 232 7.23 3.38 -23.83
CA TRP A 232 8.40 3.62 -22.96
C TRP A 232 8.51 5.04 -22.40
N ASP A 233 7.77 6.00 -22.97
CA ASP A 233 7.75 7.40 -22.54
C ASP A 233 6.50 7.74 -21.72
N GLY A 234 5.64 6.75 -21.42
CA GLY A 234 4.37 6.99 -20.71
C GLY A 234 3.30 7.63 -21.60
N GLU A 235 3.40 7.42 -22.91
CA GLU A 235 2.50 7.95 -23.93
C GLU A 235 1.70 6.84 -24.60
N VAL A 236 0.44 7.12 -24.95
CA VAL A 236 -0.36 6.24 -25.81
C VAL A 236 -0.40 6.86 -27.20
N THR A 237 0.20 6.16 -28.16
CA THR A 237 0.30 6.62 -29.55
C THR A 237 -0.68 5.86 -30.43
N LEU A 238 -1.07 6.44 -31.57
CA LEU A 238 -1.96 5.76 -32.51
C LEU A 238 -1.34 4.46 -33.05
N LEU A 239 0.00 4.41 -33.18
CA LEU A 239 0.72 3.22 -33.63
C LEU A 239 0.80 2.14 -32.55
N SER A 240 1.14 2.51 -31.31
CA SER A 240 1.17 1.56 -30.19
C SER A 240 -0.21 0.99 -29.89
N LEU A 241 -1.26 1.78 -30.11
CA LEU A 241 -2.64 1.34 -30.03
C LEU A 241 -2.99 0.34 -31.14
N PHE A 242 -2.58 0.61 -32.39
CA PHE A 242 -2.79 -0.32 -33.50
C PHE A 242 -2.03 -1.64 -33.31
N GLU A 243 -0.78 -1.59 -32.86
CA GLU A 243 0.04 -2.78 -32.57
C GLU A 243 -0.65 -3.68 -31.55
N TYR A 244 -1.10 -3.10 -30.43
CA TYR A 244 -1.82 -3.83 -29.38
C TYR A 244 -3.11 -4.46 -29.92
N ILE A 245 -3.94 -3.69 -30.63
CA ILE A 245 -5.21 -4.19 -31.18
C ILE A 245 -4.97 -5.32 -32.20
N SER A 246 -3.90 -5.22 -32.99
CA SER A 246 -3.52 -6.24 -33.99
C SER A 246 -2.99 -7.53 -33.36
N GLU A 247 -2.41 -7.45 -32.17
CA GLU A 247 -1.98 -8.62 -31.38
C GLU A 247 -3.12 -9.25 -30.59
N ALA A 248 -4.00 -8.43 -30.02
CA ALA A 248 -5.11 -8.88 -29.18
C ALA A 248 -6.20 -9.64 -29.97
N ILE A 249 -6.30 -9.40 -31.28
CA ILE A 249 -7.33 -9.98 -32.14
C ILE A 249 -6.71 -11.03 -33.07
N PRO A 250 -7.11 -12.31 -32.97
CA PRO A 250 -6.55 -13.33 -33.86
C PRO A 250 -6.91 -13.06 -35.32
N LYS A 251 -5.91 -13.16 -36.21
CA LYS A 251 -6.02 -12.82 -37.65
C LYS A 251 -7.08 -13.62 -38.41
N GLU A 252 -7.52 -14.75 -37.86
CA GLU A 252 -8.52 -15.65 -38.42
C GLU A 252 -9.96 -15.11 -38.31
N PHE A 253 -10.21 -14.17 -37.39
CA PHE A 253 -11.54 -13.61 -37.12
C PHE A 253 -11.77 -12.27 -37.81
N GLN A 254 -10.96 -11.27 -37.47
CA GLN A 254 -10.97 -9.95 -38.11
C GLN A 254 -9.54 -9.39 -38.14
N THR A 255 -9.20 -8.66 -39.19
CA THR A 255 -7.87 -8.04 -39.31
C THR A 255 -8.01 -6.52 -39.23
N PRO A 256 -7.62 -5.89 -38.10
CA PRO A 256 -7.55 -4.44 -37.98
C PRO A 256 -6.64 -3.85 -39.06
N VAL A 257 -7.01 -2.68 -39.58
CA VAL A 257 -6.26 -2.02 -40.65
C VAL A 257 -5.99 -0.56 -40.28
N PHE A 258 -4.75 -0.15 -40.47
CA PHE A 258 -4.29 1.22 -40.27
C PHE A 258 -3.76 1.82 -41.58
N LYS A 259 -4.20 3.03 -41.94
CA LYS A 259 -3.66 3.76 -43.10
C LYS A 259 -3.78 5.26 -42.89
N GLY A 260 -2.72 5.99 -43.20
CA GLY A 260 -2.68 7.45 -43.07
C GLY A 260 -1.39 8.05 -43.56
N ASP A 261 -1.41 9.36 -43.81
CA ASP A 261 -0.19 10.14 -43.99
C ASP A 261 0.20 10.67 -42.61
N ILE A 262 1.43 10.40 -42.16
CA ILE A 262 1.89 10.68 -40.80
C ILE A 262 3.28 11.29 -40.86
N ALA A 263 3.35 12.59 -40.62
CA ALA A 263 4.57 13.29 -40.26
C ALA A 263 4.78 13.14 -38.74
N GLY A 264 5.56 12.12 -38.34
CA GLY A 264 5.97 11.91 -36.95
C GLY A 264 5.11 10.91 -36.17
N THR A 265 4.95 11.14 -34.86
CA THR A 265 4.20 10.25 -33.95
C THR A 265 2.94 10.96 -33.46
N VAL A 266 1.77 10.36 -33.73
CA VAL A 266 0.49 10.87 -33.22
C VAL A 266 0.28 10.36 -31.81
N VAL A 267 0.46 11.23 -30.81
CA VAL A 267 0.25 10.91 -29.39
C VAL A 267 -1.18 11.25 -29.01
N LEU A 268 -1.96 10.25 -28.63
CA LEU A 268 -3.37 10.43 -28.22
C LEU A 268 -3.47 10.85 -26.75
N GLY A 269 -2.61 10.33 -25.87
CA GLY A 269 -2.60 10.67 -24.45
C GLY A 269 -1.21 10.58 -23.82
N LYS A 270 -1.00 11.34 -22.74
CA LYS A 270 0.29 11.47 -22.05
C LYS A 270 0.13 11.41 -20.53
N GLY A 271 1.20 11.03 -19.82
CA GLY A 271 1.21 11.01 -18.34
C GLY A 271 0.84 9.65 -17.74
N PHE A 272 0.97 8.58 -18.52
CA PHE A 272 0.88 7.20 -18.02
C PHE A 272 2.21 6.76 -17.40
N THR A 273 2.19 5.65 -16.64
CA THR A 273 3.42 5.09 -16.08
C THR A 273 4.27 4.52 -17.22
N PRO A 274 5.53 4.98 -17.43
CA PRO A 274 6.36 4.50 -18.53
C PRO A 274 6.66 2.99 -18.45
N ARG A 275 6.78 2.32 -19.60
CA ARG A 275 7.22 0.91 -19.65
C ARG A 275 8.59 0.75 -18.98
N GLN A 276 8.79 -0.37 -18.27
CA GLN A 276 10.05 -0.71 -17.60
C GLN A 276 10.71 -1.92 -18.28
N GLY A 277 12.03 -1.90 -18.50
CA GLY A 277 12.78 -2.98 -19.16
C GLY A 277 13.33 -2.65 -20.57
N ARG A 278 13.77 -3.67 -21.31
CA ARG A 278 14.18 -3.58 -22.72
C ARG A 278 13.24 -4.43 -23.59
N GLN A 279 13.09 -4.08 -24.87
CA GLN A 279 12.35 -4.90 -25.81
C GLN A 279 13.02 -6.27 -25.99
N ILE A 280 12.21 -7.33 -25.98
CA ILE A 280 12.68 -8.72 -26.11
C ILE A 280 12.78 -9.09 -27.59
N ASP A 281 13.92 -9.63 -28.02
CA ASP A 281 14.05 -10.21 -29.35
C ASP A 281 13.25 -11.50 -29.48
N ARG A 282 12.71 -11.80 -30.67
CA ARG A 282 11.88 -12.98 -30.89
C ARG A 282 12.65 -14.29 -30.66
N GLY A 283 13.93 -14.34 -31.00
CA GLY A 283 14.78 -15.52 -30.76
C GLY A 283 15.03 -15.73 -29.26
N GLU A 284 15.28 -14.65 -28.53
CA GLU A 284 15.45 -14.68 -27.08
C GLU A 284 14.16 -15.09 -26.35
N LEU A 285 13.00 -14.60 -26.79
CA LEU A 285 11.70 -14.98 -26.25
C LEU A 285 11.48 -16.50 -26.38
N LEU A 286 11.71 -17.07 -27.57
CA LEU A 286 11.55 -18.50 -27.81
C LEU A 286 12.48 -19.35 -26.95
N GLN A 287 13.75 -18.95 -26.81
CA GLN A 287 14.71 -19.66 -25.96
C GLN A 287 14.31 -19.61 -24.49
N THR A 288 13.84 -18.44 -24.03
CA THR A 288 13.39 -18.23 -22.65
C THR A 288 12.17 -19.09 -22.33
N LEU A 289 11.17 -19.11 -23.21
CA LEU A 289 9.99 -19.95 -23.06
C LEU A 289 10.33 -21.44 -23.08
N ALA A 290 11.20 -21.89 -24.00
CA ALA A 290 11.63 -23.29 -24.05
C ALA A 290 12.32 -23.74 -22.75
N LYS A 291 13.18 -22.88 -22.18
CA LYS A 291 13.81 -23.13 -20.88
C LYS A 291 12.77 -23.17 -19.76
N ALA A 292 11.82 -22.24 -19.74
CA ALA A 292 10.76 -22.20 -18.73
C ALA A 292 9.90 -23.47 -18.75
N HIS A 293 9.48 -23.94 -19.93
CA HIS A 293 8.78 -25.22 -20.10
C HIS A 293 9.59 -26.39 -19.52
N HIS A 294 10.87 -26.49 -19.90
CA HIS A 294 11.75 -27.56 -19.44
C HIS A 294 11.84 -27.61 -17.91
N LEU A 295 12.05 -26.47 -17.25
CA LEU A 295 12.15 -26.38 -15.79
C LEU A 295 10.84 -26.79 -15.10
N VAL A 296 9.71 -26.31 -15.61
CA VAL A 296 8.38 -26.61 -15.04
C VAL A 296 8.06 -28.10 -15.18
N ASP A 297 8.36 -28.71 -16.34
CA ASP A 297 8.08 -30.13 -16.57
C ASP A 297 9.01 -31.03 -15.76
N GLN A 298 10.30 -30.68 -15.66
CA GLN A 298 11.25 -31.39 -14.78
C GLN A 298 10.78 -31.38 -13.32
N TYR A 299 10.36 -30.21 -12.83
CA TYR A 299 9.86 -30.10 -11.46
C TYR A 299 8.55 -30.85 -11.25
N HIS A 300 7.65 -30.84 -12.24
CA HIS A 300 6.41 -31.60 -12.16
C HIS A 300 6.67 -33.09 -11.94
N HIS A 301 7.61 -33.68 -12.68
CA HIS A 301 8.01 -35.08 -12.49
C HIS A 301 8.67 -35.33 -11.13
N LEU A 302 9.52 -34.42 -10.66
CA LEU A 302 10.10 -34.50 -9.33
C LEU A 302 9.02 -34.49 -8.24
N GLN A 303 8.08 -33.55 -8.31
CA GLN A 303 6.98 -33.42 -7.36
C GLN A 303 6.14 -34.69 -7.29
N LEU A 304 5.80 -35.28 -8.44
CA LEU A 304 5.06 -36.55 -8.50
C LEU A 304 5.83 -37.71 -7.87
N ARG A 305 7.15 -37.76 -8.02
CA ARG A 305 7.98 -38.82 -7.43
C ARG A 305 8.15 -38.66 -5.92
N GLU A 306 8.41 -37.44 -5.46
CA GLU A 306 8.85 -37.17 -4.08
C GLU A 306 7.71 -36.84 -3.11
N LEU A 307 6.59 -36.27 -3.60
CA LEU A 307 5.49 -35.81 -2.73
C LEU A 307 4.24 -36.69 -2.77
N SER A 308 4.14 -37.65 -3.69
CA SER A 308 2.96 -38.52 -3.83
C SER A 308 2.84 -39.53 -2.70
N GLU A 309 3.94 -40.15 -2.29
CA GLU A 309 3.97 -41.10 -1.18
C GLU A 309 4.29 -40.40 0.14
N ARG A 310 3.39 -40.53 1.12
CA ARG A 310 3.54 -39.89 2.44
C ARG A 310 4.87 -40.20 3.13
N ASN A 311 5.34 -41.45 3.08
CA ASN A 311 6.59 -41.84 3.73
C ASN A 311 7.83 -41.22 3.07
N ILE A 312 7.81 -41.05 1.75
CA ILE A 312 8.88 -40.40 0.99
C ILE A 312 8.86 -38.90 1.29
N ARG A 313 7.68 -38.28 1.22
CA ARG A 313 7.46 -36.87 1.56
C ARG A 313 8.02 -36.53 2.94
N LEU A 314 7.62 -37.30 3.96
CA LEU A 314 8.03 -37.07 5.34
C LEU A 314 9.54 -37.22 5.56
N ARG A 315 10.22 -38.16 4.90
CA ARG A 315 11.65 -38.44 5.14
C ARG A 315 12.60 -37.48 4.44
N GLN A 316 12.33 -37.13 3.19
CA GLN A 316 13.23 -36.29 2.40
C GLN A 316 12.57 -35.58 1.21
N GLY A 317 11.41 -36.04 0.75
CA GLY A 317 10.81 -35.56 -0.49
C GLY A 317 10.53 -34.06 -0.46
N SER A 318 10.01 -33.54 0.65
CA SER A 318 9.71 -32.10 0.79
C SER A 318 10.97 -31.23 0.83
N LYS A 319 12.03 -31.71 1.47
CA LYS A 319 13.35 -31.06 1.48
C LYS A 319 13.95 -30.96 0.08
N ILE A 320 13.90 -32.06 -0.70
CA ILE A 320 14.41 -32.10 -2.08
C ILE A 320 13.61 -31.17 -2.98
N CYS A 321 12.28 -31.28 -2.96
CA CYS A 321 11.40 -30.43 -3.74
C CYS A 321 11.53 -28.94 -3.39
N SER A 322 11.66 -28.60 -2.10
CA SER A 322 11.89 -27.22 -1.66
C SER A 322 13.18 -26.63 -2.25
N ALA A 323 14.29 -27.38 -2.23
CA ALA A 323 15.57 -26.90 -2.78
C ALA A 323 15.53 -26.66 -4.29
N GLU A 324 14.96 -27.61 -5.05
CA GLU A 324 14.83 -27.50 -6.51
C GLU A 324 13.86 -26.37 -6.91
N LEU A 325 12.71 -26.27 -6.23
CA LEU A 325 11.73 -25.23 -6.54
C LEU A 325 12.26 -23.83 -6.26
N GLU A 326 13.07 -23.66 -5.21
CA GLU A 326 13.67 -22.37 -4.89
C GLU A 326 14.57 -21.87 -6.04
N SER A 327 15.36 -22.75 -6.65
CA SER A 327 16.17 -22.40 -7.82
C SER A 327 15.32 -22.01 -9.02
N ILE A 328 14.20 -22.71 -9.23
CA ILE A 328 13.27 -22.42 -10.33
C ILE A 328 12.58 -21.07 -10.10
N VAL A 329 12.03 -20.83 -8.91
CA VAL A 329 11.39 -19.57 -8.54
C VAL A 329 12.37 -18.41 -8.70
N GLY A 330 13.62 -18.56 -8.23
CA GLY A 330 14.65 -17.54 -8.41
C GLY A 330 14.90 -17.22 -9.88
N TRP A 331 14.99 -18.23 -10.75
CA TRP A 331 15.17 -18.02 -12.18
C TRP A 331 13.97 -17.30 -12.83
N PHE A 332 12.73 -17.69 -12.48
CA PHE A 332 11.52 -17.01 -12.98
C PHE A 332 11.49 -15.54 -12.54
N ASP A 333 11.71 -15.26 -11.24
CA ASP A 333 11.69 -13.90 -10.70
C ASP A 333 12.78 -13.01 -11.33
N GLU A 334 13.99 -13.53 -11.53
CA GLU A 334 15.10 -12.79 -12.18
C GLU A 334 14.81 -12.53 -13.66
N THR A 335 14.30 -13.55 -14.36
CA THR A 335 13.97 -13.45 -15.79
C THR A 335 12.89 -12.40 -15.99
N GLU A 336 11.82 -12.42 -15.20
CA GLU A 336 10.72 -11.48 -15.28
C GLU A 336 11.14 -10.04 -14.91
N ARG A 337 12.06 -9.86 -13.95
CA ARG A 337 12.66 -8.54 -13.66
C ARG A 337 13.49 -8.02 -14.84
N SER A 338 14.21 -8.90 -15.53
CA SER A 338 15.08 -8.52 -16.65
C SER A 338 14.30 -8.29 -17.95
N LEU A 339 13.17 -8.97 -18.12
CA LEU A 339 12.36 -9.03 -19.34
C LEU A 339 10.88 -8.82 -18.99
N ALA A 340 10.53 -7.59 -18.61
CA ALA A 340 9.18 -7.27 -18.11
C ALA A 340 8.05 -7.57 -19.11
N ASP A 341 8.33 -7.52 -20.42
CA ASP A 341 7.35 -7.84 -21.47
C ASP A 341 6.86 -9.30 -21.39
N LEU A 342 7.59 -10.21 -20.74
CA LEU A 342 7.16 -11.60 -20.52
C LEU A 342 5.84 -11.67 -19.73
N ARG A 343 5.56 -10.71 -18.84
CA ARG A 343 4.29 -10.67 -18.08
C ARG A 343 3.04 -10.59 -18.95
N ARG A 344 3.20 -10.15 -20.20
CA ARG A 344 2.11 -10.04 -21.19
C ARG A 344 2.01 -11.27 -22.10
N ASN A 345 3.03 -12.14 -22.11
CA ASN A 345 3.02 -13.37 -22.90
C ASN A 345 2.19 -14.45 -22.19
N GLN A 346 1.16 -14.96 -22.86
CA GLN A 346 0.22 -15.91 -22.24
C GLN A 346 0.89 -17.22 -21.78
N ASP A 347 1.87 -17.74 -22.54
CA ASP A 347 2.59 -18.96 -22.16
C ASP A 347 3.42 -18.74 -20.89
N TRP A 348 4.08 -17.59 -20.78
CA TRP A 348 4.81 -17.20 -19.56
C TRP A 348 3.88 -17.08 -18.35
N VAL A 349 2.71 -16.44 -18.51
CA VAL A 349 1.70 -16.32 -17.45
C VAL A 349 1.25 -17.71 -16.99
N ASN A 350 0.97 -18.63 -17.91
CA ASN A 350 0.56 -19.99 -17.59
C ASN A 350 1.66 -20.76 -16.83
N LEU A 351 2.92 -20.65 -17.28
CA LEU A 351 4.06 -21.30 -16.63
C LEU A 351 4.31 -20.76 -15.22
N THR A 352 4.26 -19.44 -15.06
CA THR A 352 4.36 -18.78 -13.75
C THR A 352 3.22 -19.24 -12.83
N GLY A 353 2.01 -19.41 -13.36
CA GLY A 353 0.88 -20.01 -12.65
C GLY A 353 1.18 -21.42 -12.12
N ARG A 354 1.78 -22.30 -12.94
CA ARG A 354 2.20 -23.65 -12.52
C ARG A 354 3.26 -23.60 -11.40
N VAL A 355 4.24 -22.69 -11.50
CA VAL A 355 5.25 -22.50 -10.45
C VAL A 355 4.61 -22.05 -9.13
N ARG A 356 3.60 -21.17 -9.16
CA ARG A 356 2.84 -20.79 -7.96
C ARG A 356 2.09 -21.98 -7.36
N GLU A 357 1.48 -22.82 -8.19
CA GLU A 357 0.81 -24.04 -7.74
C GLU A 357 1.78 -25.01 -7.04
N PHE A 358 2.99 -25.18 -7.57
CA PHE A 358 4.04 -25.97 -6.92
C PHE A 358 4.41 -25.43 -5.53
N ARG A 359 4.51 -24.10 -5.39
CA ARG A 359 4.79 -23.46 -4.09
C ARG A 359 3.65 -23.70 -3.10
N LYS A 360 2.41 -23.65 -3.57
CA LYS A 360 1.21 -23.94 -2.76
C LYS A 360 1.22 -25.38 -2.25
N ASN A 361 1.55 -26.37 -3.09
CA ASN A 361 1.58 -27.78 -2.70
C ASN A 361 2.64 -28.08 -1.63
N LEU A 362 3.76 -27.36 -1.64
CA LEU A 362 4.81 -27.46 -0.63
C LEU A 362 4.48 -26.74 0.68
N ALA A 363 3.53 -25.80 0.68
CA ALA A 363 3.14 -25.08 1.88
C ALA A 363 2.25 -25.92 2.82
N ASP A 364 1.65 -27.01 2.32
CA ASP A 364 0.83 -27.94 3.10
C ASP A 364 1.72 -28.94 3.86
N LEU A 365 2.11 -28.59 5.08
CA LEU A 365 3.04 -29.39 5.88
C LEU A 365 2.34 -30.36 6.83
N SER A 366 3.02 -31.46 7.12
CA SER A 366 2.61 -32.45 8.12
C SER A 366 3.62 -32.59 9.26
N PRO A 367 3.17 -32.87 10.50
CA PRO A 367 4.07 -33.29 11.58
C PRO A 367 4.97 -34.47 11.17
N GLY A 368 6.26 -34.38 11.51
CA GLY A 368 7.30 -35.35 11.18
C GLY A 368 7.97 -35.14 9.81
N GLU A 369 7.55 -34.15 9.03
CA GLU A 369 8.09 -33.85 7.70
C GLU A 369 9.47 -33.19 7.79
N GLU A 370 10.45 -33.72 7.07
CA GLU A 370 11.78 -33.13 6.94
C GLU A 370 11.78 -32.03 5.87
N THR A 371 12.00 -30.78 6.31
CA THR A 371 12.14 -29.63 5.42
C THR A 371 13.60 -29.23 5.26
N ARG A 372 13.87 -28.23 4.41
CA ARG A 372 15.21 -27.65 4.31
C ARG A 372 15.69 -27.01 5.62
N TYR A 373 14.77 -26.52 6.44
CA TYR A 373 15.07 -25.71 7.63
C TYR A 373 14.97 -26.48 8.95
N GLY A 374 14.38 -27.68 8.93
CA GLY A 374 14.21 -28.52 10.11
C GLY A 374 13.08 -29.53 9.98
N ARG A 375 12.97 -30.40 10.97
CA ARG A 375 11.86 -31.35 11.11
C ARG A 375 10.63 -30.66 11.66
N VAL A 376 9.49 -30.79 10.99
CA VAL A 376 8.21 -30.24 11.47
C VAL A 376 7.74 -31.01 12.69
N LEU A 377 7.46 -30.31 13.78
CA LEU A 377 6.97 -30.90 15.04
C LEU A 377 5.46 -30.81 15.14
N ARG A 378 4.91 -29.59 15.07
CA ARG A 378 3.47 -29.33 15.24
C ARG A 378 3.05 -27.99 14.64
N HIS A 379 1.76 -27.83 14.43
CA HIS A 379 1.15 -26.56 14.04
C HIS A 379 0.99 -25.67 15.29
N LEU A 380 1.43 -24.41 15.21
CA LEU A 380 1.32 -23.42 16.28
C LEU A 380 0.07 -22.54 16.15
N GLY A 381 -0.37 -22.25 14.93
CA GLY A 381 -1.55 -21.41 14.72
C GLY A 381 -1.71 -20.91 13.28
N HIS A 382 -2.86 -20.28 13.04
CA HIS A 382 -3.18 -19.59 11.79
C HIS A 382 -3.13 -18.07 12.01
N GLY A 383 -2.65 -17.32 11.03
CA GLY A 383 -2.65 -15.87 11.00
C GLY A 383 -3.26 -15.32 9.70
N GLY A 384 -3.44 -13.99 9.63
CA GLY A 384 -4.00 -13.34 8.44
C GLY A 384 -3.16 -13.57 7.17
N TYR A 385 -1.85 -13.78 7.33
CA TYR A 385 -0.90 -13.99 6.23
C TYR A 385 -0.55 -15.45 5.99
N GLY A 386 -0.99 -16.40 6.82
CA GLY A 386 -0.54 -17.78 6.67
C GLY A 386 -0.63 -18.70 7.88
N HIS A 387 0.20 -19.74 7.89
CA HIS A 387 0.30 -20.75 8.94
C HIS A 387 1.65 -20.67 9.66
N VAL A 388 1.67 -20.97 10.95
CA VAL A 388 2.92 -21.04 11.73
C VAL A 388 3.13 -22.47 12.22
N TRP A 389 4.31 -23.02 11.94
CA TRP A 389 4.73 -24.36 12.31
C TRP A 389 5.95 -24.33 13.22
N GLU A 390 5.98 -25.16 14.25
CA GLU A 390 7.18 -25.39 15.05
C GLU A 390 8.06 -26.43 14.34
N ILE A 391 9.35 -26.14 14.23
CA ILE A 391 10.35 -27.02 13.61
C ILE A 391 11.56 -27.19 14.53
N GLU A 392 12.20 -28.35 14.45
CA GLU A 392 13.50 -28.62 15.08
C GLU A 392 14.60 -28.47 14.02
N GLY A 393 15.50 -27.51 14.23
CA GLY A 393 16.63 -27.26 13.36
C GLY A 393 17.71 -28.34 13.47
N ALA A 394 18.64 -28.37 12.51
CA ALA A 394 19.76 -29.30 12.52
C ALA A 394 20.70 -29.13 13.74
N ASP A 395 20.64 -27.98 14.40
CA ASP A 395 21.37 -27.68 15.64
C ASP A 395 20.62 -28.12 16.91
N GLY A 396 19.46 -28.78 16.78
CA GLY A 396 18.61 -29.23 17.88
C GLY A 396 17.80 -28.12 18.54
N LYS A 397 17.79 -26.90 17.99
CA LYS A 397 16.98 -25.80 18.52
C LYS A 397 15.60 -25.76 17.87
N LEU A 398 14.65 -25.22 18.62
CA LEU A 398 13.29 -24.99 18.14
C LEU A 398 13.21 -23.65 17.39
N TYR A 399 12.57 -23.68 16.24
CA TYR A 399 12.26 -22.53 15.41
C TYR A 399 10.78 -22.52 15.03
N ALA A 400 10.27 -21.35 14.69
CA ALA A 400 8.95 -21.20 14.10
C ALA A 400 9.09 -20.85 12.62
N MET A 401 8.27 -21.51 11.78
CA MET A 401 8.23 -21.32 10.35
C MET A 401 6.87 -20.74 9.97
N LYS A 402 6.86 -19.47 9.55
CA LYS A 402 5.66 -18.77 9.09
C LYS A 402 5.57 -18.92 7.57
N LEU A 403 4.59 -19.69 7.11
CA LEU A 403 4.32 -19.94 5.70
C LEU A 403 3.20 -19.04 5.21
N PHE A 404 3.40 -18.38 4.08
CA PHE A 404 2.40 -17.54 3.45
C PHE A 404 1.28 -18.38 2.82
N HIS A 405 0.05 -17.87 2.80
CA HIS A 405 -1.10 -18.55 2.18
C HIS A 405 -0.86 -18.80 0.69
N GLY A 406 -0.70 -20.08 0.30
CA GLY A 406 -0.42 -20.46 -1.08
C GLY A 406 -1.47 -20.01 -2.11
N ASN A 407 -2.72 -19.81 -1.66
CA ASN A 407 -3.83 -19.30 -2.49
C ASN A 407 -3.76 -17.80 -2.78
N GLU A 408 -2.90 -17.06 -2.07
CA GLU A 408 -2.80 -15.59 -2.19
C GLU A 408 -1.47 -15.17 -2.84
N LEU A 409 -0.72 -16.13 -3.41
CA LEU A 409 0.59 -15.90 -4.03
C LEU A 409 0.52 -15.06 -5.32
N ASP A 410 -0.66 -14.93 -5.91
CA ASP A 410 -0.94 -14.07 -7.06
C ASP A 410 -1.25 -12.61 -6.67
N ASP A 411 -1.56 -12.36 -5.39
CA ASP A 411 -1.68 -11.01 -4.84
C ASP A 411 -0.28 -10.45 -4.54
N GLU A 412 0.35 -9.88 -5.57
CA GLU A 412 1.69 -9.24 -5.48
C GLU A 412 1.78 -8.24 -4.31
N VAL A 413 0.67 -7.57 -3.99
CA VAL A 413 0.63 -6.58 -2.92
C VAL A 413 0.73 -7.27 -1.56
N LYS A 414 0.01 -8.39 -1.32
CA LYS A 414 0.15 -9.17 -0.09
C LYS A 414 1.51 -9.85 0.03
N VAL A 415 2.04 -10.40 -1.07
CA VAL A 415 3.38 -11.00 -1.13
C VAL A 415 4.46 -9.96 -0.76
N GLN A 416 4.38 -8.76 -1.31
CA GLN A 416 5.32 -7.68 -1.00
C GLN A 416 5.20 -7.24 0.46
N ARG A 417 3.99 -7.19 1.04
CA ARG A 417 3.80 -6.87 2.47
C ARG A 417 4.44 -7.90 3.38
N PHE A 418 4.21 -9.17 3.12
CA PHE A 418 4.81 -10.26 3.89
C PHE A 418 6.34 -10.19 3.84
N THR A 419 6.90 -9.92 2.66
CA THR A 419 8.34 -9.71 2.45
C THR A 419 8.86 -8.48 3.21
N ASN A 420 8.13 -7.36 3.14
CA ASN A 420 8.49 -6.13 3.84
C ASN A 420 8.45 -6.30 5.37
N GLY A 421 7.47 -7.04 5.89
CA GLY A 421 7.38 -7.36 7.32
C GLY A 421 8.60 -8.14 7.79
N TYR A 422 9.02 -9.18 7.05
CA TYR A 422 10.28 -9.88 7.30
C TYR A 422 11.48 -8.92 7.31
N HIS A 423 11.61 -8.05 6.29
CA HIS A 423 12.72 -7.09 6.22
C HIS A 423 12.71 -6.06 7.34
N ASN A 424 11.54 -5.65 7.81
CA ASN A 424 11.39 -4.73 8.94
C ASN A 424 11.77 -5.41 10.25
N MET A 425 11.29 -6.62 10.51
CA MET A 425 11.68 -7.40 11.69
C MET A 425 13.18 -7.69 11.69
N ARG A 426 13.80 -7.94 10.53
CA ARG A 426 15.25 -8.19 10.42
C ARG A 426 16.11 -7.01 10.85
N LYS A 427 15.58 -5.77 10.83
CA LYS A 427 16.27 -4.57 11.32
C LYS A 427 16.26 -4.44 12.84
N LEU A 428 15.38 -5.18 13.52
CA LEU A 428 15.13 -5.02 14.95
C LEU A 428 15.99 -6.02 15.74
N GLN A 429 16.73 -5.50 16.72
CA GLN A 429 17.52 -6.30 17.65
C GLN A 429 17.10 -5.96 19.07
N HIS A 430 16.16 -6.74 19.60
CA HIS A 430 15.60 -6.51 20.92
C HIS A 430 15.22 -7.86 21.58
N PRO A 431 15.49 -8.04 22.90
CA PRO A 431 15.20 -9.29 23.58
C PRO A 431 13.71 -9.68 23.64
N ARG A 432 12.80 -8.72 23.40
CA ARG A 432 11.33 -8.90 23.38
C ARG A 432 10.72 -8.80 21.98
N ILE A 433 11.53 -8.89 20.92
CA ILE A 433 11.04 -8.96 19.54
C ILE A 433 11.47 -10.31 18.98
N VAL A 434 10.53 -11.03 18.38
CA VAL A 434 10.82 -12.33 17.76
C VAL A 434 11.84 -12.13 16.64
N ARG A 435 12.99 -12.80 16.75
CA ARG A 435 14.06 -12.69 15.76
C ARG A 435 13.72 -13.51 14.52
N VAL A 436 13.80 -12.88 13.36
CA VAL A 436 13.71 -13.56 12.06
C VAL A 436 15.11 -13.98 11.57
N HIS A 437 15.19 -15.17 10.96
CA HIS A 437 16.46 -15.75 10.48
C HIS A 437 16.55 -15.70 8.96
N SER A 438 15.65 -16.39 8.26
CA SER A 438 15.77 -16.63 6.82
C SER A 438 14.43 -16.46 6.11
N LEU A 439 14.43 -15.73 5.00
CA LEU A 439 13.31 -15.71 4.05
C LEU A 439 13.38 -16.98 3.19
N MET A 440 12.22 -17.56 2.92
CA MET A 440 12.06 -18.76 2.12
C MET A 440 11.24 -18.44 0.88
N HIS A 441 11.69 -18.88 -0.29
CA HIS A 441 10.98 -18.66 -1.55
C HIS A 441 10.07 -19.84 -1.92
N ALA A 442 10.41 -21.06 -1.49
CA ALA A 442 9.67 -22.29 -1.78
C ALA A 442 9.73 -23.31 -0.61
N PRO A 443 8.64 -23.52 0.14
CA PRO A 443 7.42 -22.72 0.15
C PRO A 443 7.70 -21.27 0.57
N PHE A 444 6.82 -20.34 0.18
CA PHE A 444 7.00 -18.92 0.50
C PHE A 444 6.74 -18.68 1.98
N GLY A 445 7.69 -18.07 2.68
CA GLY A 445 7.61 -17.92 4.14
C GLY A 445 8.87 -17.35 4.74
N PHE A 446 9.00 -17.40 6.06
CA PHE A 446 10.27 -17.17 6.74
C PHE A 446 10.38 -18.00 8.03
N VAL A 447 11.62 -18.20 8.48
CA VAL A 447 11.97 -18.86 9.73
C VAL A 447 12.31 -17.81 10.79
N MET A 448 11.86 -18.03 12.01
CA MET A 448 12.05 -17.15 13.18
C MET A 448 12.24 -17.96 14.46
N ASP A 449 12.61 -17.31 15.57
CA ASP A 449 12.69 -17.97 16.87
C ASP A 449 11.32 -18.55 17.29
N ALA A 450 11.31 -19.79 17.79
CA ALA A 450 10.15 -20.33 18.50
C ALA A 450 10.15 -19.82 19.93
N ILE A 451 9.14 -19.03 20.29
CA ILE A 451 8.95 -18.55 21.66
C ILE A 451 8.08 -19.57 22.41
N PRO A 452 8.54 -20.11 23.56
CA PRO A 452 7.80 -21.14 24.32
C PRO A 452 6.71 -20.49 25.18
N GLY A 453 5.72 -19.88 24.53
CA GLY A 453 4.61 -19.18 25.16
C GLY A 453 3.37 -19.19 24.29
N GLU A 454 2.26 -18.72 24.86
CA GLU A 454 1.00 -18.54 24.13
C GLU A 454 0.82 -17.07 23.75
N ASN A 455 -0.06 -16.79 22.78
CA ASN A 455 -0.42 -15.40 22.51
C ASN A 455 -1.14 -14.78 23.73
N LEU A 456 -1.08 -13.46 23.84
CA LEU A 456 -1.64 -12.70 24.96
C LEU A 456 -3.16 -12.85 25.03
N ARG A 457 -3.85 -13.20 23.94
CA ARG A 457 -5.30 -13.47 23.97
C ARG A 457 -5.66 -14.67 24.83
N SER A 458 -4.82 -15.71 24.87
CA SER A 458 -5.02 -16.86 25.75
C SER A 458 -4.79 -16.52 27.23
N HIS A 459 -4.16 -15.38 27.50
CA HIS A 459 -3.87 -14.86 28.84
C HIS A 459 -4.85 -13.75 29.21
N ILE A 460 -6.06 -14.14 29.65
CA ILE A 460 -7.12 -13.20 30.05
C ILE A 460 -7.18 -13.10 31.58
N GLY A 461 -7.25 -11.86 32.08
CA GLY A 461 -7.75 -11.58 33.43
C GLY A 461 -6.75 -11.88 34.53
N ASN A 462 -5.71 -11.06 34.65
CA ASN A 462 -5.00 -10.95 35.91
C ASN A 462 -5.59 -9.79 36.70
N ASP A 463 -6.18 -10.07 37.86
CA ASP A 463 -6.73 -9.03 38.74
C ASP A 463 -5.66 -8.15 39.38
N ASN A 464 -4.37 -8.43 39.14
CA ASN A 464 -3.25 -7.64 39.65
C ASN A 464 -2.94 -6.43 38.74
N PRO A 465 -3.26 -5.19 39.18
CA PRO A 465 -3.02 -3.98 38.40
C PRO A 465 -1.53 -3.73 38.13
N GLU A 466 -0.64 -4.09 39.07
CA GLU A 466 0.80 -3.88 38.95
C GLU A 466 1.36 -4.70 37.79
N LEU A 467 0.92 -5.95 37.65
CA LEU A 467 1.37 -6.84 36.59
C LEU A 467 0.85 -6.41 35.22
N ILE A 468 -0.41 -5.95 35.15
CA ILE A 468 -0.99 -5.38 33.91
C ILE A 468 -0.18 -4.16 33.46
N LEU A 469 0.10 -3.22 34.37
CA LEU A 469 0.86 -2.02 34.03
C LEU A 469 2.29 -2.35 33.63
N ARG A 470 2.94 -3.27 34.35
CA ARG A 470 4.30 -3.72 34.03
C ARG A 470 4.36 -4.34 32.63
N LEU A 471 3.40 -5.20 32.30
CA LEU A 471 3.28 -5.81 30.98
C LEU A 471 3.07 -4.74 29.89
N MET A 472 2.17 -3.79 30.13
CA MET A 472 1.91 -2.69 29.21
C MET A 472 3.15 -1.82 28.97
N ILE A 473 3.89 -1.49 30.02
CA ILE A 473 5.15 -0.73 29.94
C ILE A 473 6.19 -1.52 29.13
N ASP A 474 6.38 -2.81 29.40
CA ASP A 474 7.34 -3.65 28.68
C ASP A 474 7.00 -3.76 27.17
N ILE A 475 5.71 -3.81 26.82
CA ILE A 475 5.22 -3.76 25.43
C ILE A 475 5.54 -2.40 24.81
N CYS A 476 5.22 -1.30 25.48
CA CYS A 476 5.49 0.03 24.95
C CYS A 476 7.00 0.31 24.77
N GLU A 477 7.85 -0.11 25.70
CA GLU A 477 9.31 0.00 25.56
C GLU A 477 9.81 -0.77 24.33
N THR A 478 9.20 -1.93 24.05
CA THR A 478 9.50 -2.74 22.87
C THR A 478 9.07 -2.04 21.57
N VAL A 479 7.89 -1.42 21.54
CA VAL A 479 7.41 -0.63 20.39
C VAL A 479 8.26 0.63 20.19
N GLN A 480 8.63 1.30 21.28
CA GLN A 480 9.52 2.46 21.25
C GLN A 480 10.87 2.12 20.62
N HIS A 481 11.44 0.95 20.96
CA HIS A 481 12.65 0.46 20.31
C HIS A 481 12.46 0.33 18.79
N ALA A 482 11.36 -0.27 18.33
CA ALA A 482 11.08 -0.39 16.91
C ALA A 482 10.95 0.99 16.22
N HIS A 483 10.26 1.94 16.85
CA HIS A 483 10.11 3.31 16.35
C HIS A 483 11.45 4.03 16.22
N SER A 484 12.38 3.81 17.15
CA SER A 484 13.76 4.35 17.07
C SER A 484 14.52 3.87 15.82
N GLN A 485 14.19 2.67 15.34
CA GLN A 485 14.71 2.09 14.10
C GLN A 485 13.84 2.43 12.86
N LYS A 486 12.92 3.40 13.00
CA LYS A 486 11.95 3.85 12.00
C LYS A 486 10.95 2.79 11.56
N VAL A 487 10.86 1.65 12.26
CA VAL A 487 9.89 0.58 12.01
C VAL A 487 8.67 0.80 12.90
N LYS A 488 7.47 0.75 12.33
CA LYS A 488 6.20 0.84 13.06
C LYS A 488 5.56 -0.54 13.09
N HIS A 489 4.74 -0.82 14.09
CA HIS A 489 4.11 -2.13 14.20
C HIS A 489 2.84 -2.23 13.35
N ARG A 490 1.95 -1.24 13.46
CA ARG A 490 0.69 -1.04 12.71
C ARG A 490 -0.39 -2.12 12.84
N ASP A 491 -0.18 -3.10 13.71
CA ASP A 491 -1.09 -4.21 13.97
C ASP A 491 -0.89 -4.72 15.41
N ILE A 492 -0.83 -3.80 16.37
CA ILE A 492 -0.67 -4.16 17.78
C ILE A 492 -2.01 -4.70 18.28
N LYS A 493 -2.03 -5.99 18.63
CA LYS A 493 -3.20 -6.71 19.16
C LYS A 493 -2.74 -7.93 19.97
N PRO A 494 -3.60 -8.51 20.82
CA PRO A 494 -3.23 -9.65 21.66
C PRO A 494 -2.65 -10.85 20.91
N GLU A 495 -3.06 -11.09 19.66
CA GLU A 495 -2.60 -12.20 18.83
C GLU A 495 -1.12 -12.07 18.40
N ASN A 496 -0.60 -10.84 18.33
CA ASN A 496 0.76 -10.54 17.87
C ASN A 496 1.76 -10.36 19.03
N ILE A 497 1.35 -10.70 20.26
CA ILE A 497 2.16 -10.61 21.47
C ILE A 497 2.17 -11.99 22.12
N ILE A 498 3.33 -12.64 22.19
CA ILE A 498 3.51 -13.93 22.86
C ILE A 498 3.97 -13.68 24.30
N ILE A 499 3.37 -14.36 25.26
CA ILE A 499 3.69 -14.25 26.68
C ILE A 499 4.41 -15.50 27.14
N VAL A 500 5.59 -15.30 27.73
CA VAL A 500 6.31 -16.35 28.45
C VAL A 500 6.21 -16.07 29.94
N ARG A 501 5.75 -17.06 30.71
CA ARG A 501 5.71 -17.03 32.17
C ARG A 501 6.98 -17.68 32.71
N SER A 502 7.74 -16.96 33.52
CA SER A 502 8.89 -17.51 34.23
C SER A 502 8.48 -18.17 35.56
N ASP A 503 9.40 -18.94 36.15
CA ASP A 503 9.18 -19.68 37.41
C ASP A 503 8.85 -18.76 38.60
N ASP A 504 9.23 -17.48 38.53
CA ASP A 504 8.93 -16.43 39.51
C ASP A 504 7.61 -15.68 39.23
N ASP A 505 6.74 -16.26 38.40
CA ASP A 505 5.43 -15.73 38.02
C ASP A 505 5.45 -14.39 37.26
N ARG A 506 6.58 -14.06 36.62
CA ARG A 506 6.69 -12.87 35.78
C ARG A 506 6.31 -13.18 34.34
N PHE A 507 5.54 -12.27 33.74
CA PHE A 507 5.22 -12.31 32.32
C PHE A 507 6.22 -11.50 31.50
N THR A 508 6.82 -12.14 30.50
CA THR A 508 7.69 -11.48 29.52
C THR A 508 7.00 -11.46 28.15
N PRO A 509 6.70 -10.27 27.58
CA PRO A 509 6.10 -10.17 26.26
C PRO A 509 7.14 -10.29 25.14
N TYR A 510 6.76 -10.92 24.04
CA TYR A 510 7.50 -11.02 22.80
C TYR A 510 6.61 -10.56 21.63
N LEU A 511 7.01 -9.50 20.94
CA LEU A 511 6.25 -8.93 19.81
C LEU A 511 6.68 -9.57 18.49
N THR A 512 5.70 -9.81 17.62
CA THR A 512 5.89 -10.32 16.24
C THR A 512 5.08 -9.50 15.23
N ASP A 513 5.20 -9.79 13.94
CA ASP A 513 4.27 -9.33 12.90
C ASP A 513 4.29 -7.82 12.62
N PHE A 514 5.48 -7.22 12.71
CA PHE A 514 5.68 -5.79 12.41
C PHE A 514 5.36 -5.44 10.95
N ASP A 515 4.54 -4.41 10.78
CA ASP A 515 4.25 -3.74 9.50
C ASP A 515 3.58 -4.64 8.44
N LEU A 516 2.90 -5.70 8.87
CA LEU A 516 2.21 -6.62 7.97
C LEU A 516 0.86 -6.06 7.46
N ALA A 517 0.14 -5.25 8.24
CA ALA A 517 -1.28 -4.95 7.99
C ALA A 517 -1.62 -3.60 7.29
N TYR A 518 -0.66 -2.69 7.09
CA TYR A 518 -0.92 -1.27 6.72
C TYR A 518 -1.76 -1.04 5.45
N HIS A 519 -1.85 -2.01 4.55
CA HIS A 519 -2.57 -1.86 3.29
C HIS A 519 -3.76 -2.84 3.12
N GLU A 520 -4.11 -3.66 4.13
CA GLU A 520 -5.33 -4.50 4.09
C GLU A 520 -6.61 -3.67 4.05
N THR A 521 -6.54 -2.48 4.62
CA THR A 521 -7.66 -1.54 4.70
C THR A 521 -8.03 -0.88 3.37
N ASN A 522 -7.15 -0.92 2.37
CA ASN A 522 -7.41 -0.32 1.04
C ASN A 522 -8.40 -1.14 0.18
N ARG A 523 -8.65 -2.42 0.49
CA ARG A 523 -9.53 -3.30 -0.32
C ARG A 523 -10.50 -4.17 0.47
N THR A 524 -10.34 -4.28 1.79
CA THR A 524 -11.00 -5.34 2.59
C THR A 524 -11.95 -4.80 3.65
N VAL A 525 -12.49 -3.59 3.47
CA VAL A 525 -13.59 -3.09 4.32
C VAL A 525 -14.90 -3.86 4.02
N THR A 526 -15.01 -4.51 2.86
CA THR A 526 -16.25 -5.16 2.40
C THR A 526 -16.31 -6.68 2.59
N THR A 527 -15.20 -7.40 2.81
CA THR A 527 -15.19 -8.88 2.82
C THR A 527 -14.82 -9.54 4.15
N ASN A 528 -14.25 -8.81 5.12
CA ASN A 528 -13.86 -9.37 6.43
C ASN A 528 -14.73 -8.91 7.61
N ILE A 529 -16.05 -8.75 7.38
CA ILE A 529 -17.04 -8.54 8.45
C ILE A 529 -17.15 -9.79 9.36
N GLY A 530 -16.58 -10.94 8.97
CA GLY A 530 -16.62 -12.20 9.73
C GLY A 530 -15.50 -12.45 10.74
N VAL A 531 -14.40 -11.67 10.76
CA VAL A 531 -13.28 -11.88 11.71
C VAL A 531 -13.02 -10.57 12.45
N GLY A 532 -13.87 -10.25 13.42
CA GLY A 532 -13.94 -8.95 14.10
C GLY A 532 -12.70 -8.47 14.89
N GLY A 533 -11.56 -9.17 14.82
CA GLY A 533 -10.36 -8.86 15.61
C GLY A 533 -9.57 -7.64 15.14
N VAL A 534 -9.40 -7.41 13.83
CA VAL A 534 -8.51 -6.35 13.32
C VAL A 534 -9.11 -4.95 13.45
N ILE A 535 -10.43 -4.83 13.31
CA ILE A 535 -11.14 -3.53 13.36
C ILE A 535 -11.07 -2.92 14.76
N ASN A 536 -10.98 -3.74 15.82
CA ASN A 536 -11.05 -3.27 17.20
C ASN A 536 -9.78 -2.54 17.67
N TYR A 537 -8.63 -2.85 17.05
CA TYR A 537 -7.33 -2.30 17.46
C TYR A 537 -6.74 -1.30 16.44
N ALA A 538 -7.25 -1.29 15.21
CA ALA A 538 -6.79 -0.39 14.15
C ALA A 538 -7.29 1.05 14.35
N ALA A 539 -6.42 2.02 14.09
CA ALA A 539 -6.79 3.43 14.11
C ALA A 539 -7.76 3.75 12.95
N PRO A 540 -8.74 4.67 13.11
CA PRO A 540 -9.73 4.98 12.07
C PRO A 540 -9.10 5.37 10.73
N GLU A 541 -8.02 6.16 10.74
CA GLU A 541 -7.33 6.58 9.53
C GLU A 541 -6.61 5.44 8.80
N GLN A 542 -6.28 4.33 9.48
CA GLN A 542 -5.81 3.14 8.78
C GLN A 542 -6.93 2.56 7.93
N LEU A 543 -8.18 2.56 8.41
CA LEU A 543 -9.35 1.98 7.76
C LEU A 543 -9.89 2.86 6.62
N PHE A 544 -10.04 4.16 6.87
CA PHE A 544 -10.77 5.07 5.98
C PHE A 544 -9.86 5.93 5.10
N GLU A 545 -8.63 6.22 5.54
CA GLU A 545 -7.68 7.09 4.83
C GLU A 545 -6.27 6.49 4.79
N PRO A 546 -6.10 5.23 4.33
CA PRO A 546 -4.82 4.52 4.42
C PRO A 546 -3.68 5.23 3.69
N ASN A 547 -3.95 6.04 2.66
CA ASN A 547 -2.91 6.73 1.89
C ASN A 547 -2.47 8.08 2.50
N ALA A 548 -3.14 8.57 3.54
CA ALA A 548 -2.82 9.83 4.18
C ALA A 548 -1.51 9.78 4.98
N LYS A 549 -0.86 10.94 5.14
CA LYS A 549 0.43 11.06 5.85
C LYS A 549 0.34 10.64 7.31
N HIS A 550 -0.77 10.94 7.99
CA HIS A 550 -0.98 10.56 9.40
C HIS A 550 -1.14 9.04 9.58
N SER A 551 -1.66 8.33 8.60
CA SER A 551 -1.82 6.86 8.63
C SER A 551 -0.46 6.14 8.62
N ARG A 552 0.64 6.89 8.40
CA ARG A 552 2.03 6.41 8.44
C ARG A 552 2.78 6.85 9.71
N SER A 553 2.12 7.57 10.61
CA SER A 553 2.73 8.13 11.84
C SER A 553 2.73 7.14 13.00
N GLU A 554 3.52 7.43 14.04
CA GLU A 554 3.57 6.63 15.28
C GLU A 554 2.25 6.67 16.06
N THR A 555 1.41 7.68 15.82
CA THR A 555 0.10 7.87 16.48
C THR A 555 -0.90 6.75 16.19
N VAL A 556 -0.63 5.96 15.15
CA VAL A 556 -1.37 4.73 14.83
C VAL A 556 -1.09 3.65 15.88
N ASP A 557 0.19 3.40 16.18
CA ASP A 557 0.57 2.42 17.21
C ASP A 557 0.13 2.88 18.61
N VAL A 558 0.14 4.20 18.87
CA VAL A 558 -0.41 4.80 20.10
C VAL A 558 -1.90 4.48 20.27
N PHE A 559 -2.68 4.58 19.19
CA PHE A 559 -4.09 4.20 19.23
C PHE A 559 -4.26 2.72 19.56
N SER A 560 -3.53 1.84 18.86
CA SER A 560 -3.59 0.39 19.09
C SER A 560 -3.14 0.00 20.50
N LEU A 561 -2.13 0.67 21.07
CA LEU A 561 -1.70 0.49 22.46
C LEU A 561 -2.81 0.87 23.45
N ALA A 562 -3.60 1.92 23.19
CA ALA A 562 -4.73 2.27 24.04
C ALA A 562 -5.83 1.20 24.02
N GLN A 563 -6.13 0.66 22.84
CA GLN A 563 -7.06 -0.47 22.68
C GLN A 563 -6.55 -1.75 23.37
N LEU A 564 -5.24 -2.00 23.29
CA LEU A 564 -4.60 -3.10 24.00
C LEU A 564 -4.68 -2.93 25.53
N MET A 565 -4.47 -1.71 26.04
CA MET A 565 -4.64 -1.41 27.46
C MET A 565 -6.07 -1.68 27.92
N TYR A 566 -7.08 -1.33 27.12
CA TYR A 566 -8.46 -1.69 27.40
C TYR A 566 -8.64 -3.21 27.51
N PHE A 567 -8.09 -3.98 26.57
CA PHE A 567 -8.15 -5.44 26.62
C PHE A 567 -7.48 -6.01 27.87
N LEU A 568 -6.27 -5.55 28.20
CA LEU A 568 -5.53 -6.02 29.37
C LEU A 568 -6.26 -5.76 30.69
N VAL A 569 -6.92 -4.60 30.82
CA VAL A 569 -7.64 -4.23 32.05
C VAL A 569 -9.00 -4.93 32.15
N THR A 570 -9.72 -5.06 31.03
CA THR A 570 -11.12 -5.55 31.06
C THR A 570 -11.26 -7.03 30.73
N GLY A 571 -10.23 -7.64 30.15
CA GLY A 571 -10.26 -8.99 29.57
C GLY A 571 -11.18 -9.11 28.35
N ARG A 572 -11.62 -7.99 27.74
CA ARG A 572 -12.60 -7.95 26.65
C ARG A 572 -12.06 -7.16 25.48
N ASP A 573 -12.45 -7.53 24.27
CA ASP A 573 -12.12 -6.73 23.09
C ASP A 573 -12.82 -5.37 23.14
N PRO A 574 -12.11 -4.29 22.77
CA PRO A 574 -12.73 -2.98 22.64
C PRO A 574 -13.67 -2.94 21.44
N SER A 575 -14.67 -2.06 21.49
CA SER A 575 -15.45 -1.71 20.30
C SER A 575 -14.63 -0.79 19.40
N GLY A 576 -14.44 -1.16 18.13
CA GLY A 576 -13.82 -0.29 17.11
C GLY A 576 -14.68 0.91 16.68
N GLU A 577 -15.95 0.96 17.06
CA GLU A 577 -16.91 2.01 16.65
C GLU A 577 -17.37 2.90 17.81
N ASN A 578 -17.39 2.38 19.04
CA ASN A 578 -17.97 3.05 20.21
C ASN A 578 -16.95 3.26 21.34
N PHE A 579 -16.08 4.25 21.16
CA PHE A 579 -15.02 4.58 22.12
C PHE A 579 -15.54 5.11 23.46
N ASP A 580 -16.70 5.78 23.46
CA ASP A 580 -17.34 6.26 24.70
C ASP A 580 -17.78 5.09 25.59
N ARG A 581 -18.34 4.03 24.98
CA ARG A 581 -18.69 2.80 25.71
C ARG A 581 -17.44 2.11 26.26
N ASN A 582 -16.37 2.03 25.48
CA ASN A 582 -15.10 1.48 25.97
C ASN A 582 -14.60 2.30 27.18
N LYS A 583 -14.60 3.63 27.09
CA LYS A 583 -14.22 4.50 28.20
C LYS A 583 -15.06 4.27 29.45
N GLN A 584 -16.38 4.13 29.31
CA GLN A 584 -17.29 3.86 30.44
C GLN A 584 -16.96 2.53 31.14
N ILE A 585 -16.75 1.47 30.37
CA ILE A 585 -16.39 0.15 30.90
C ILE A 585 -15.03 0.23 31.60
N LEU A 586 -14.03 0.81 30.93
CA LEU A 586 -12.69 0.97 31.48
C LEU A 586 -12.70 1.78 32.78
N THR A 587 -13.51 2.84 32.86
CA THR A 587 -13.66 3.66 34.08
C THR A 587 -14.19 2.83 35.24
N ARG A 588 -15.16 1.95 34.97
CA ARG A 588 -15.71 1.07 36.00
C ARG A 588 -14.69 0.05 36.48
N GLU A 589 -13.97 -0.60 35.57
CA GLU A 589 -12.97 -1.61 35.95
C GLU A 589 -11.78 -0.97 36.69
N LEU A 590 -11.27 0.16 36.22
CA LEU A 590 -10.19 0.90 36.90
C LEU A 590 -10.63 1.49 38.25
N GLY A 591 -11.91 1.82 38.41
CA GLY A 591 -12.46 2.26 39.70
C GLY A 591 -12.45 1.17 40.78
N SER A 592 -12.24 -0.09 40.40
CA SER A 592 -12.02 -1.19 41.36
C SER A 592 -10.56 -1.34 41.80
N TRP A 593 -9.63 -0.63 41.14
CA TRP A 593 -8.22 -0.62 41.52
C TRP A 593 -8.01 0.20 42.80
N ILE A 594 -6.90 -0.03 43.49
CA ILE A 594 -6.64 0.49 44.84
C ILE A 594 -6.56 2.05 44.89
N ASP A 595 -6.26 2.73 43.76
CA ASP A 595 -6.00 4.18 43.73
C ASP A 595 -6.76 4.93 42.61
N ASP A 596 -7.67 5.83 43.03
CA ASP A 596 -8.49 6.68 42.13
C ASP A 596 -7.67 7.63 41.23
N ARG A 597 -6.48 8.04 41.68
CA ARG A 597 -5.61 8.97 40.92
C ARG A 597 -4.93 8.22 39.78
N ALA A 598 -4.48 6.99 40.03
CA ALA A 598 -3.96 6.11 38.98
C ALA A 598 -5.05 5.85 37.92
N ALA A 599 -6.27 5.54 38.36
CA ALA A 599 -7.41 5.36 37.46
C ALA A 599 -7.68 6.62 36.61
N ALA A 600 -7.68 7.81 37.21
CA ALA A 600 -7.89 9.07 36.49
C ALA A 600 -6.83 9.32 35.39
N ILE A 601 -5.55 9.03 35.69
CA ILE A 601 -4.44 9.17 34.72
C ILE A 601 -4.62 8.21 33.54
N LEU A 602 -4.98 6.96 33.80
CA LEU A 602 -5.16 5.94 32.77
C LEU A 602 -6.39 6.23 31.88
N ILE A 603 -7.46 6.76 32.46
CA ILE A 603 -8.66 7.18 31.71
C ILE A 603 -8.39 8.40 30.82
N ASP A 604 -7.63 9.39 31.32
CA ASP A 604 -7.20 10.51 30.49
C ASP A 604 -6.30 10.03 29.33
N LEU A 605 -5.33 9.16 29.63
CA LEU A 605 -4.45 8.57 28.62
C LEU A 605 -5.25 7.83 27.54
N TYR A 606 -6.20 6.96 27.93
CA TYR A 606 -7.06 6.25 26.99
C TYR A 606 -7.83 7.23 26.11
N THR A 607 -8.49 8.22 26.72
CA THR A 607 -9.33 9.20 26.02
C THR A 607 -8.54 9.96 24.93
N ARG A 608 -7.35 10.49 25.28
CA ARG A 608 -6.51 11.21 24.32
C ARG A 608 -5.96 10.29 23.23
N SER A 609 -5.55 9.09 23.60
CA SER A 609 -4.93 8.14 22.67
C SER A 609 -5.92 7.53 21.67
N THR A 610 -7.20 7.43 22.04
CA THR A 610 -8.27 6.97 21.13
C THR A 610 -8.99 8.11 20.40
N SER A 611 -8.46 9.34 20.40
CA SER A 611 -9.08 10.43 19.62
C SER A 611 -9.14 10.07 18.12
N LYS A 612 -10.26 10.41 17.48
CA LYS A 612 -10.41 10.26 16.02
C LYS A 612 -9.46 11.17 15.26
N THR A 613 -9.01 12.28 15.87
CA THR A 613 -8.05 13.22 15.28
C THR A 613 -6.63 12.81 15.68
N PRO A 614 -5.77 12.34 14.76
CA PRO A 614 -4.42 11.86 15.12
C PRO A 614 -3.53 12.90 15.79
N ALA A 615 -3.74 14.19 15.49
CA ALA A 615 -3.00 15.30 16.10
C ALA A 615 -3.31 15.53 17.58
N GLU A 616 -4.43 15.01 18.10
CA GLU A 616 -4.83 15.12 19.51
C GLU A 616 -4.28 13.98 20.38
N ARG A 617 -3.74 12.92 19.73
CA ARG A 617 -3.12 11.79 20.42
C ARG A 617 -1.72 12.17 20.93
N PRO A 618 -1.17 11.43 21.90
CA PRO A 618 0.27 11.44 22.12
C PRO A 618 1.02 11.23 20.81
N GLN A 619 2.00 12.09 20.51
CA GLN A 619 2.67 12.09 19.20
C GLN A 619 3.79 11.05 19.09
N SER A 620 4.14 10.41 20.21
CA SER A 620 5.11 9.32 20.29
C SER A 620 4.73 8.30 21.37
N VAL A 621 5.29 7.10 21.29
CA VAL A 621 5.12 6.07 22.35
C VAL A 621 5.74 6.52 23.68
N VAL A 622 6.74 7.42 23.64
CA VAL A 622 7.35 7.99 24.86
C VAL A 622 6.33 8.82 25.66
N GLU A 623 5.57 9.65 24.96
CA GLU A 623 4.49 10.43 25.57
C GLU A 623 3.36 9.53 26.10
N PHE A 624 3.11 8.39 25.45
CA PHE A 624 2.13 7.40 25.90
C PHE A 624 2.58 6.64 27.16
N VAL A 625 3.86 6.26 27.27
CA VAL A 625 4.42 5.50 28.41
C VAL A 625 4.49 6.34 29.69
N THR A 626 4.71 7.65 29.56
CA THR A 626 4.94 8.51 30.72
C THR A 626 3.77 8.48 31.72
N PRO A 627 2.49 8.62 31.30
CA PRO A 627 1.34 8.43 32.20
C PRO A 627 1.23 7.01 32.80
N LEU A 628 1.62 5.95 32.07
CA LEU A 628 1.61 4.58 32.60
C LEU A 628 2.59 4.41 33.78
N ARG A 629 3.81 4.95 33.67
CA ARG A 629 4.80 4.92 34.76
C ARG A 629 4.36 5.73 35.98
N ASN A 630 3.64 6.83 35.75
CA ASN A 630 3.05 7.61 36.84
C ASN A 630 1.95 6.82 37.57
N ALA A 631 1.09 6.12 36.82
CA ALA A 631 0.07 5.24 37.39
C ALA A 631 0.69 4.05 38.14
N GLU A 632 1.72 3.39 37.57
CA GLU A 632 2.46 2.28 38.22
C GLU A 632 3.03 2.74 39.57
N SER A 633 3.66 3.93 39.58
CA SER A 633 4.19 4.52 40.81
C SER A 633 3.10 4.75 41.86
N LEU A 634 1.94 5.28 41.48
CA LEU A 634 0.81 5.52 42.40
C LEU A 634 0.20 4.23 42.95
N ILE A 635 0.10 3.18 42.14
CA ILE A 635 -0.37 1.89 42.59
C ILE A 635 0.62 1.27 43.58
N HIS A 636 1.92 1.34 43.28
CA HIS A 636 2.98 0.84 44.17
C HIS A 636 3.03 1.63 45.50
N ILE A 637 2.70 2.93 45.48
CA ILE A 637 2.48 3.75 46.68
C ILE A 637 1.32 3.20 47.51
N ALA A 638 0.18 2.97 46.87
CA ALA A 638 -1.06 2.59 47.55
C ALA A 638 -1.03 1.14 48.09
N SER A 639 -0.19 0.25 47.52
CA SER A 639 -0.01 -1.14 47.94
C SER A 639 0.88 -1.34 49.18
N GLY A 640 1.41 -0.28 49.79
CA GLY A 640 1.81 -0.32 51.20
C GLY A 640 3.29 -0.62 51.51
N SER A 641 4.23 0.07 50.86
CA SER A 641 5.47 0.44 51.54
C SER A 641 5.76 1.92 51.33
N ASP A 642 5.18 2.78 52.18
CA ASP A 642 5.43 4.23 52.17
C ASP A 642 6.89 4.56 52.50
N GLN A 643 7.65 3.63 53.09
CA GLN A 643 9.03 3.83 53.47
C GLN A 643 9.97 3.27 52.40
N ILE A 644 10.82 4.14 51.87
CA ILE A 644 11.94 3.77 51.01
C ILE A 644 13.17 3.64 51.92
N ASP A 645 13.91 2.54 51.79
CA ASP A 645 15.17 2.39 52.50
C ASP A 645 16.24 3.32 51.92
N GLU A 646 17.18 3.77 52.76
CA GLU A 646 18.21 4.73 52.39
C GLU A 646 19.04 4.22 51.20
N ASP A 647 19.42 2.94 51.27
CA ASP A 647 20.22 2.23 50.26
C ASP A 647 19.45 1.94 48.96
N ASP A 648 18.11 2.06 48.97
CA ASP A 648 17.26 1.75 47.81
C ASP A 648 16.76 3.02 47.10
N LEU A 649 16.89 4.19 47.73
CA LEU A 649 16.42 5.46 47.16
C LEU A 649 17.06 5.75 45.80
N CYS A 650 18.39 5.69 45.71
CA CYS A 650 19.13 5.96 44.47
C CYS A 650 18.72 4.99 43.35
N ARG A 651 18.49 3.72 43.69
CA ARG A 651 18.04 2.68 42.76
C ARG A 651 16.62 2.98 42.26
N ARG A 652 15.70 3.33 43.17
CA ARG A 652 14.33 3.70 42.82
C ARG A 652 14.25 4.97 41.98
N VAL A 653 15.10 5.97 42.23
CA VAL A 653 15.21 7.17 41.38
C VAL A 653 15.66 6.81 39.97
N GLY A 654 16.71 5.98 39.84
CA GLY A 654 17.18 5.48 38.54
C GLY A 654 16.11 4.71 37.79
N HIS A 655 15.39 3.81 38.47
CA HIS A 655 14.30 3.06 37.90
C HIS A 655 13.14 3.95 37.45
N ALA A 656 12.70 4.88 38.30
CA ALA A 656 11.56 5.76 38.02
C ALA A 656 11.84 6.76 36.89
N TYR A 657 13.08 7.23 36.75
CA TYR A 657 13.45 8.20 35.72
C TYR A 657 13.93 7.55 34.41
N ALA A 658 14.88 6.60 34.48
CA ALA A 658 15.53 6.02 33.31
C ALA A 658 14.94 4.66 32.88
N GLY A 659 14.17 3.97 33.72
CA GLY A 659 13.67 2.63 33.45
C GLY A 659 14.71 1.52 33.70
N LEU A 660 14.33 0.26 33.47
CA LEU A 660 15.21 -0.90 33.72
C LEU A 660 16.43 -0.90 32.78
N LYS A 661 17.62 -1.13 33.35
CA LYS A 661 18.92 -1.30 32.65
C LYS A 661 19.50 -0.06 31.93
N GLN A 662 18.97 1.15 32.18
CA GLN A 662 19.50 2.41 31.61
C GLN A 662 20.25 3.28 32.64
N TYR A 663 20.60 2.73 33.79
CA TYR A 663 21.33 3.43 34.84
C TYR A 663 22.32 2.51 35.55
N THR A 664 23.33 3.11 36.18
CA THR A 664 24.28 2.43 37.07
C THR A 664 24.11 3.00 38.47
N CYS A 665 23.99 2.15 39.48
CA CYS A 665 23.69 2.58 40.86
C CYS A 665 24.61 1.88 41.86
N THR A 666 25.08 2.64 42.84
CA THR A 666 25.63 2.18 44.13
C THR A 666 24.66 2.60 45.25
N GLU A 667 24.95 2.27 46.51
CA GLU A 667 24.10 2.65 47.67
C GLU A 667 23.81 4.16 47.70
N ASP A 668 24.85 5.01 47.56
CA ASP A 668 24.70 6.47 47.67
C ASP A 668 24.61 7.23 46.34
N ASN A 669 24.68 6.56 45.19
CA ASN A 669 24.87 7.24 43.91
C ASN A 669 24.19 6.52 42.75
N CYS A 670 23.42 7.25 41.95
CA CYS A 670 22.79 6.77 40.73
C CYS A 670 23.20 7.62 39.53
N ARG A 671 23.80 7.00 38.52
CA ARG A 671 24.19 7.63 37.25
C ARG A 671 23.32 7.14 36.12
N MET A 672 22.74 8.07 35.37
CA MET A 672 21.85 7.82 34.24
C MET A 672 22.02 8.90 33.16
N THR A 673 21.37 8.73 32.01
CA THR A 673 21.31 9.72 30.92
C THR A 673 19.88 10.20 30.69
N SER A 674 19.71 11.43 30.19
CA SER A 674 18.40 11.92 29.75
C SER A 674 17.86 11.06 28.58
N PRO A 675 16.54 11.03 28.35
CA PRO A 675 15.95 10.30 27.23
C PRO A 675 16.49 10.71 25.85
N SER A 676 16.98 11.94 25.71
CA SER A 676 17.62 12.45 24.50
C SER A 676 19.07 11.95 24.32
N GLY A 677 19.68 11.39 25.38
CA GLY A 677 21.09 11.01 25.44
C GLY A 677 22.06 12.20 25.54
N GLN A 678 21.59 13.44 25.67
CA GLN A 678 22.44 14.64 25.62
C GLN A 678 22.94 15.10 26.99
N ILE A 679 22.29 14.66 28.07
CA ILE A 679 22.61 15.07 29.43
C ILE A 679 22.91 13.84 30.29
N GLU A 680 24.07 13.86 30.94
CA GLU A 680 24.41 12.96 32.01
C GLU A 680 23.86 13.47 33.34
N ILE A 681 23.19 12.60 34.08
CA ILE A 681 22.51 12.88 35.35
C ILE A 681 23.12 11.98 36.42
N ILE A 682 23.62 12.58 37.50
CA ILE A 682 24.18 11.86 38.64
C ILE A 682 23.45 12.31 39.92
N VAL A 683 22.70 11.41 40.54
CA VAL A 683 21.96 11.63 41.78
C VAL A 683 22.77 11.07 42.93
N ARG A 684 23.03 11.87 43.96
CA ARG A 684 23.79 11.47 45.16
C ARG A 684 22.97 11.70 46.42
N LEU A 685 22.87 10.68 47.26
CA LEU A 685 22.40 10.82 48.63
C LEU A 685 23.56 11.37 49.48
N LYS A 686 23.38 12.56 50.10
CA LYS A 686 24.46 13.23 50.85
C LYS A 686 24.39 13.00 52.34
N ASP A 687 23.18 13.00 52.89
CA ASP A 687 22.94 12.94 54.33
C ASP A 687 21.48 12.54 54.58
N VAL A 688 21.22 11.80 55.65
CA VAL A 688 19.87 11.46 56.13
C VAL A 688 19.74 11.90 57.57
N ARG A 689 18.82 12.85 57.81
CA ARG A 689 18.58 13.40 59.15
C ARG A 689 17.64 12.50 59.95
N VAL A 690 17.71 12.63 61.28
CA VAL A 690 16.97 11.88 62.33
C VAL A 690 15.47 11.66 62.08
N ASN A 691 14.80 12.47 61.25
CA ASN A 691 13.40 12.31 60.84
C ASN A 691 13.20 11.63 59.46
N ARG A 692 14.15 10.81 58.98
CA ARG A 692 14.14 10.20 57.63
C ARG A 692 14.01 11.24 56.50
N MET A 693 14.68 12.37 56.70
CA MET A 693 14.72 13.46 55.72
C MET A 693 16.10 13.49 55.08
N ALA A 694 16.16 13.15 53.80
CA ALA A 694 17.37 13.12 53.00
C ALA A 694 17.73 14.51 52.44
N VAL A 695 19.03 14.70 52.24
CA VAL A 695 19.62 15.76 51.41
C VAL A 695 20.15 15.10 50.15
N ILE A 696 19.66 15.56 49.01
CA ILE A 696 19.98 14.96 47.70
C ILE A 696 20.65 16.00 46.82
N GLU A 697 21.77 15.62 46.23
CA GLU A 697 22.47 16.41 45.23
C GLU A 697 22.29 15.76 43.86
N ILE A 698 21.87 16.54 42.87
CA ILE A 698 21.72 16.08 41.51
C ILE A 698 22.63 16.92 40.61
N GLU A 699 23.55 16.25 39.95
CA GLU A 699 24.45 16.83 38.97
C GLU A 699 23.92 16.59 37.56
N PHE A 700 23.88 17.65 36.76
CA PHE A 700 23.55 17.60 35.34
C PHE A 700 24.74 18.09 34.53
N SER A 701 25.23 17.25 33.63
CA SER A 701 26.39 17.50 32.79
C SER A 701 26.04 17.26 31.33
N VAL A 702 26.22 18.27 30.48
CA VAL A 702 25.96 18.14 29.04
C VAL A 702 27.12 17.38 28.40
N ILE A 703 26.81 16.23 27.78
CA ILE A 703 27.81 15.31 27.20
C ILE A 703 27.95 15.44 25.67
N ASP A 704 26.96 15.99 24.97
CA ASP A 704 27.00 16.20 23.51
C ASP A 704 26.56 17.64 23.12
N LYS A 705 26.64 17.99 21.83
CA LYS A 705 26.31 19.33 21.33
C LYS A 705 24.80 19.62 21.43
N ILE A 706 24.43 20.49 22.37
CA ILE A 706 23.09 21.08 22.40
C ILE A 706 22.94 22.03 21.19
N PRO A 707 21.96 21.82 20.29
CA PRO A 707 21.71 22.73 19.18
C PRO A 707 21.08 24.01 19.73
N VAL A 708 21.86 25.09 19.81
CA VAL A 708 21.37 26.38 20.27
C VAL A 708 21.17 27.31 19.06
N PRO A 709 19.93 27.63 18.64
CA PRO A 709 19.71 28.57 17.55
C PRO A 709 20.08 29.99 18.04
N GLY A 710 21.05 30.64 17.40
CA GLY A 710 21.20 32.10 17.46
C GLY A 710 22.13 32.69 18.52
N PHE A 711 22.85 31.90 19.33
CA PHE A 711 23.79 32.46 20.31
C PHE A 711 25.23 32.54 19.76
N LYS A 712 25.81 33.75 19.79
CA LYS A 712 27.15 34.04 19.23
C LYS A 712 28.32 33.56 20.10
N THR A 713 28.08 33.24 21.39
CA THR A 713 29.11 32.79 22.33
C THR A 713 28.55 31.80 23.36
N GLY A 714 29.40 30.89 23.85
CA GLY A 714 29.02 29.94 24.92
C GLY A 714 28.60 30.62 26.22
N LYS A 715 29.12 31.81 26.53
CA LYS A 715 28.73 32.59 27.71
C LYS A 715 27.25 33.01 27.67
N SER A 716 26.78 33.49 26.52
CA SER A 716 25.39 33.93 26.34
C SER A 716 24.39 32.76 26.38
N ALA A 717 24.78 31.59 25.86
CA ALA A 717 23.99 30.36 25.98
C ALA A 717 23.84 29.92 27.45
N ARG A 718 24.92 29.97 28.25
CA ARG A 718 24.89 29.64 29.68
C ARG A 718 24.01 30.60 30.48
N GLU A 719 24.11 31.91 30.22
CA GLU A 719 23.26 32.93 30.86
C GLU A 719 21.78 32.70 30.56
N SER A 720 21.42 32.33 29.32
CA SER A 720 20.04 32.01 28.94
C SER A 720 19.49 30.75 29.63
N ILE A 721 20.26 29.65 29.67
CA ILE A 721 19.87 28.43 30.39
C ILE A 721 19.70 28.72 31.88
N ASN A 722 20.64 29.47 32.48
CA ASN A 722 20.57 29.86 33.88
C ASN A 722 19.30 30.66 34.20
N MET A 723 18.97 31.65 33.37
CA MET A 723 17.77 32.48 33.54
C MET A 723 16.48 31.66 33.46
N ARG A 724 16.42 30.65 32.58
CA ARG A 724 15.27 29.73 32.49
C ARG A 724 15.18 28.84 33.73
N LEU A 725 16.28 28.26 34.17
CA LEU A 725 16.30 27.44 35.38
C LEU A 725 15.91 28.26 36.63
N ASP A 726 16.34 29.52 36.73
CA ASP A 726 15.94 30.42 37.82
C ASP A 726 14.43 30.77 37.77
N LYS A 727 13.82 30.77 36.58
CA LYS A 727 12.37 30.93 36.41
C LYS A 727 11.60 29.67 36.82
N ILE A 728 12.15 28.49 36.55
CA ILE A 728 11.55 27.19 36.91
C ILE A 728 11.64 26.95 38.43
N PHE A 729 12.75 27.34 39.04
CA PHE A 729 13.04 27.15 40.47
C PHE A 729 13.29 28.51 41.17
N PRO A 730 12.23 29.27 41.50
CA PRO A 730 12.38 30.51 42.25
C PRO A 730 12.97 30.25 43.65
N ARG A 731 13.57 31.28 44.27
CA ARG A 731 14.23 31.20 45.59
C ARG A 731 13.35 30.69 46.74
N SER A 732 12.03 30.63 46.56
CA SER A 732 11.06 30.06 47.50
C SER A 732 10.95 28.53 47.42
N SER A 733 11.55 27.89 46.42
CA SER A 733 11.61 26.43 46.33
C SER A 733 12.69 25.88 47.28
N ASN A 734 12.41 24.75 47.93
CA ASN A 734 13.37 24.01 48.77
C ASN A 734 14.49 23.33 47.93
N VAL A 735 14.87 23.94 46.81
CA VAL A 735 15.85 23.44 45.83
C VAL A 735 16.86 24.56 45.60
N ARG A 736 18.10 24.34 46.01
CA ARG A 736 19.20 25.29 45.82
C ARG A 736 19.99 24.90 44.58
N ARG A 737 20.40 25.89 43.80
CA ARG A 737 21.15 25.69 42.57
C ARG A 737 22.51 26.36 42.66
N HIS A 738 23.54 25.70 42.16
CA HIS A 738 24.82 26.35 41.90
C HIS A 738 25.44 25.86 40.58
N PRO A 739 26.18 26.73 39.87
CA PRO A 739 26.85 26.34 38.64
C PRO A 739 28.05 25.42 38.92
N GLY A 740 28.39 24.59 37.94
CA GLY A 740 29.62 23.80 37.91
C GLY A 740 30.78 24.47 37.18
N ASN A 741 31.98 23.92 37.34
CA ASN A 741 33.22 24.44 36.75
C ASN A 741 33.75 23.59 35.58
N LYS A 742 33.04 22.54 35.12
CA LYS A 742 33.50 21.61 34.08
C LYS A 742 32.55 21.56 32.86
N GLY A 743 33.11 21.30 31.67
CA GLY A 743 32.34 20.94 30.45
C GLY A 743 31.68 22.09 29.66
N ALA A 744 30.87 21.73 28.66
CA ALA A 744 30.09 22.67 27.84
C ALA A 744 29.07 23.44 28.71
N TYR A 745 28.38 22.73 29.62
CA TYR A 745 27.52 23.27 30.66
C TYR A 745 27.32 22.23 31.79
N GLN A 746 27.37 22.68 33.05
CA GLN A 746 27.19 21.84 34.25
C GLN A 746 26.42 22.62 35.31
N VAL A 747 25.43 21.98 35.94
CA VAL A 747 24.63 22.57 37.02
C VAL A 747 24.34 21.54 38.11
N PHE A 748 24.35 22.00 39.35
CA PHE A 748 24.05 21.19 40.54
C PHE A 748 22.77 21.69 41.18
N MET A 749 21.89 20.74 41.53
CA MET A 749 20.62 20.97 42.21
C MET A 749 20.67 20.25 43.56
N ILE A 750 20.53 20.99 44.65
CA ILE A 750 20.53 20.48 46.02
C ILE A 750 19.11 20.57 46.56
N MET A 751 18.54 19.42 46.90
CA MET A 751 17.22 19.31 47.52
C MET A 751 17.40 19.08 49.01
N GLU A 752 16.98 20.07 49.81
CA GLU A 752 16.93 19.93 51.26
C GLU A 752 15.55 19.40 51.69
N LYS A 753 15.51 18.59 52.74
CA LYS A 753 14.28 18.07 53.35
C LYS A 753 13.46 17.23 52.37
N VAL A 754 14.04 16.16 51.83
CA VAL A 754 13.33 15.17 51.00
C VAL A 754 12.92 14.00 51.90
N PRO A 755 11.64 13.72 52.12
CA PRO A 755 11.24 12.55 52.90
C PRO A 755 11.66 11.26 52.21
N LEU A 756 12.11 10.25 52.97
CA LEU A 756 12.41 8.90 52.44
C LEU A 756 11.13 8.07 52.25
N ASP A 757 10.22 8.67 51.50
CA ASP A 757 8.96 8.08 51.09
C ASP A 757 8.77 8.32 49.59
N VAL A 758 7.68 7.82 49.06
CA VAL A 758 7.44 7.94 47.62
C VAL A 758 7.09 9.37 47.19
N LYS A 759 6.63 10.24 48.11
CA LYS A 759 6.47 11.68 47.82
C LYS A 759 7.84 12.34 47.62
N GLY A 760 8.83 11.92 48.39
CA GLY A 760 10.22 12.29 48.19
C GLY A 760 10.74 11.82 46.82
N LEU A 761 10.48 10.55 46.48
CA LEU A 761 10.86 9.99 45.17
C LEU A 761 10.26 10.77 44.00
N ALA A 762 8.95 11.01 44.01
CA ALA A 762 8.26 11.77 42.96
C ALA A 762 8.79 13.21 42.84
N ARG A 763 9.15 13.82 43.97
CA ARG A 763 9.70 15.17 43.99
C ARG A 763 11.11 15.21 43.38
N ILE A 764 11.93 14.18 43.58
CA ILE A 764 13.25 14.05 42.95
C ILE A 764 13.09 13.92 41.43
N THR A 765 12.25 12.99 40.96
CA THR A 765 12.05 12.75 39.53
C THR A 765 11.45 13.96 38.82
N GLU A 766 10.54 14.71 39.47
CA GLU A 766 10.01 15.97 38.96
C GLU A 766 11.10 17.02 38.77
N VAL A 767 12.01 17.18 39.74
CA VAL A 767 13.14 18.12 39.65
C VAL A 767 14.08 17.72 38.51
N ILE A 768 14.36 16.43 38.34
CA ILE A 768 15.18 15.93 37.22
C ILE A 768 14.51 16.28 35.88
N SER A 769 13.25 15.92 35.70
CA SER A 769 12.49 16.17 34.47
C SER A 769 12.43 17.66 34.12
N LYS A 770 12.10 18.52 35.08
CA LYS A 770 12.03 19.97 34.88
C LYS A 770 13.39 20.59 34.55
N THR A 771 14.46 20.09 35.18
CA THR A 771 15.81 20.60 34.93
C THR A 771 16.30 20.19 33.54
N VAL A 772 16.09 18.93 33.14
CA VAL A 772 16.42 18.43 31.80
C VAL A 772 15.63 19.19 30.73
N ALA A 773 14.31 19.34 30.90
CA ALA A 773 13.49 20.12 29.97
C ALA A 773 13.97 21.57 29.84
N GLY A 774 14.35 22.22 30.95
CA GLY A 774 14.88 23.58 30.95
C GLY A 774 16.24 23.73 30.26
N ILE A 775 17.03 22.65 30.15
CA ILE A 775 18.31 22.63 29.44
C ILE A 775 18.12 22.29 27.95
N GLU A 776 17.21 21.37 27.63
CA GLU A 776 17.02 20.83 26.28
C GLU A 776 16.01 21.62 25.42
N GLN A 777 15.00 22.27 26.01
CA GLN A 777 14.07 23.11 25.26
C GLN A 777 14.76 24.39 24.78
N TRP A 778 14.61 24.74 23.50
CA TRP A 778 15.09 25.98 22.89
C TRP A 778 13.98 26.70 22.13
#